data_AF-A0A1C5YCC1-F1
#
_entry.id   AF-A0A1C5YCC1-F1
#
_cell.length_a   1.000
_cell.length_b   1.000
_cell.length_c   1.000
_cell.angle_alpha   90.00
_cell.angle_beta   90.00
_cell.angle_gamma   90.00
#
_symmetry.space_group_name_H-M   'P 1'
#
loop_
_entity.id
_entity.type
_entity.pdbx_description
1 polymer ?
#
loop_
_entity_poly.entity_id
_entity_poly.type
_entity_poly.pdbx_seq_one_letter_code
_entity_poly.pdbx_strand_id
1 'polypeptide(L)'
;MTTAKQSWFKRSLSALMVIAMAASAFTANAFSVKAKAESYPEGSREVRRLEAPVEDGVYTASIELMNANSTGTASMGNAALRGSSSFLQKNPDDTEYQSLVVVEDGQATALLEFMPMGYIGQYGFMMELESVDAEVLTKYGYPDDDYCTYTPADVIAEHRTQKGEVVYDPYNNPDSASVYDGSNPVTMTRPAGYGHDEDRLIDIAGQPYQHILALDVTPIASADSDGNLTIPEKPENFDVTNAAYVHVFVPVMFSISPTSGDQYARMQVDWTSMEKIENPEENLQYRLWRAKQISSAAYTSDSYANLQAAIDEVTKQLENIWPYQQITMNGTGFSAQPILEQKEFTDEEQAAMVQKLNDAIDGLEEIGDKTNLNALITEAERKVEADYTPNSWAAFQESLKNAKAVQADEDAGTSQVNAAAQALEEAMKTLTPRVDTSKLTSLVAQAKEIEQGNYTDESWDALQKAIAAAEEALDNPNLSQDDISGQEGNLQNAINGLVIEGTLDKNSLEDGVYSIYGEMVKTNRQEKSMSNDAINHTIKLTVEDGKYYLTMDFHGLAYLNKFGYLAELSYYDNGYTYGQYGTVEGALIPATVLSTQKNADGSDLYDEFNQAGGSYEGKLYPDQIKFPLVAGALADEDGYVPLHVFVPVMEDISEGAGDQDVLLKLDWSTLKETTEDDPNFEPEKPVEQSPAVDYTDAVTGVKVSADKGVFDEGVQIVISGITKGADYDVAVASLSDVGKKFKLYEIHFENADGVEVQPNGTVTVYYPIPAGYDEDNVVLYRINEDGTKTLVKGTVENGFYKVITKSFSTYALVEKGSTITDAQNTQNVANGNNGNTNIPQTGDSSNVTVFALLALAAAGMMGVTLVTRKRKSEES
;
A
#
# COMPACT_ATOMS: atom_id res chain seq x y z
N MET A 1 -4.18 -31.09 6.62
CA MET A 1 -5.66 -31.01 6.56
C MET A 1 -6.04 -30.75 5.11
N THR A 2 -6.05 -31.78 4.27
CA THR A 2 -6.19 -31.65 2.81
C THR A 2 -6.74 -32.95 2.24
N THR A 3 -8.01 -33.25 2.52
CA THR A 3 -8.71 -34.41 1.91
C THR A 3 -10.21 -34.17 1.69
N ALA A 4 -10.71 -32.93 1.85
CA ALA A 4 -12.16 -32.66 1.78
C ALA A 4 -12.66 -31.95 0.49
N LYS A 5 -11.76 -31.52 -0.43
CA LYS A 5 -12.18 -30.74 -1.62
C LYS A 5 -12.38 -31.55 -2.91
N GLN A 6 -11.95 -32.81 -2.99
CA GLN A 6 -12.18 -33.66 -4.18
C GLN A 6 -13.59 -34.28 -4.24
N SER A 7 -14.33 -34.29 -3.11
CA SER A 7 -15.64 -34.94 -3.04
C SER A 7 -16.78 -34.12 -3.65
N TRP A 8 -16.66 -32.78 -3.67
CA TRP A 8 -17.73 -31.92 -4.16
C TRP A 8 -17.76 -31.84 -5.69
N PHE A 9 -16.58 -31.87 -6.33
CA PHE A 9 -16.44 -31.90 -7.79
C PHE A 9 -16.99 -33.18 -8.43
N LYS A 10 -16.94 -34.33 -7.72
CA LYS A 10 -17.52 -35.59 -8.19
C LYS A 10 -19.05 -35.63 -8.09
N ARG A 11 -19.66 -34.86 -7.18
CA ARG A 11 -21.12 -34.77 -7.04
C ARG A 11 -21.76 -33.77 -7.99
N SER A 12 -21.01 -32.78 -8.47
CA SER A 12 -21.43 -31.93 -9.59
C SER A 12 -21.28 -32.62 -10.95
N LEU A 13 -20.35 -33.58 -11.08
CA LEU A 13 -20.14 -34.39 -12.29
C LEU A 13 -21.37 -35.24 -12.65
N SER A 14 -22.05 -35.79 -11.64
CA SER A 14 -23.31 -36.52 -11.81
C SER A 14 -24.45 -35.61 -12.28
N ALA A 15 -24.48 -34.35 -11.82
CA ALA A 15 -25.52 -33.39 -12.20
C ALA A 15 -25.28 -32.76 -13.59
N LEU A 16 -24.02 -32.55 -13.99
CA LEU A 16 -23.65 -32.07 -15.32
C LEU A 16 -23.82 -33.16 -16.40
N MET A 17 -23.50 -34.43 -16.11
CA MET A 17 -23.86 -35.54 -17.00
C MET A 17 -25.38 -35.63 -17.23
N VAL A 18 -26.20 -35.43 -16.18
CA VAL A 18 -27.67 -35.42 -16.32
C VAL A 18 -28.16 -34.26 -17.18
N ILE A 19 -27.51 -33.08 -17.15
CA ILE A 19 -27.93 -31.92 -17.95
C ILE A 19 -27.49 -32.04 -19.42
N ALA A 20 -26.31 -32.61 -19.71
CA ALA A 20 -25.84 -32.85 -21.08
C ALA A 20 -26.53 -34.07 -21.74
N MET A 21 -26.84 -35.11 -20.96
CA MET A 21 -27.67 -36.24 -21.41
C MET A 21 -29.13 -35.81 -21.64
N ALA A 22 -29.67 -34.92 -20.79
CA ALA A 22 -30.98 -34.32 -21.07
C ALA A 22 -30.98 -33.60 -22.43
N ALA A 23 -29.96 -32.79 -22.74
CA ALA A 23 -29.91 -32.05 -24.01
C ALA A 23 -29.78 -32.93 -25.27
N SER A 24 -29.16 -34.12 -25.18
CA SER A 24 -29.07 -35.07 -26.30
C SER A 24 -30.29 -35.99 -26.41
N ALA A 25 -30.90 -36.37 -25.29
CA ALA A 25 -32.24 -36.98 -25.27
C ALA A 25 -33.33 -36.02 -25.80
N PHE A 26 -33.12 -34.70 -25.67
CA PHE A 26 -34.00 -33.69 -26.27
C PHE A 26 -33.86 -33.57 -27.80
N THR A 27 -32.75 -33.99 -28.41
CA THR A 27 -32.59 -33.85 -29.88
C THR A 27 -33.30 -34.93 -30.70
N ALA A 28 -33.77 -36.02 -30.09
CA ALA A 28 -34.64 -36.98 -30.75
C ALA A 28 -36.15 -36.75 -30.47
N ASN A 29 -36.51 -36.08 -29.37
CA ASN A 29 -37.92 -35.90 -28.97
C ASN A 29 -38.45 -34.46 -28.97
N ALA A 30 -37.66 -33.47 -29.40
CA ALA A 30 -38.11 -32.07 -29.46
C ALA A 30 -38.49 -31.59 -30.87
N PHE A 31 -39.24 -32.36 -31.68
CA PHE A 31 -40.08 -31.82 -32.77
C PHE A 31 -41.08 -32.86 -33.29
N SER A 32 -42.05 -33.24 -32.47
CA SER A 32 -43.42 -33.43 -32.96
C SER A 32 -44.43 -33.29 -31.82
N VAL A 33 -44.71 -32.05 -31.41
CA VAL A 33 -46.10 -31.78 -31.00
C VAL A 33 -46.91 -31.83 -32.30
N LYS A 34 -47.21 -33.04 -32.79
CA LYS A 34 -48.24 -33.22 -33.81
C LYS A 34 -49.49 -32.61 -33.20
N ALA A 35 -50.07 -31.61 -33.87
CA ALA A 35 -51.36 -31.09 -33.46
C ALA A 35 -52.33 -32.28 -33.43
N LYS A 36 -52.87 -32.59 -32.24
CA LYS A 36 -53.84 -33.68 -32.06
C LYS A 36 -54.88 -33.58 -33.17
N ALA A 37 -55.10 -34.65 -33.92
CA ALA A 37 -56.05 -34.64 -35.04
C ALA A 37 -57.42 -34.12 -34.56
N GLU A 38 -58.04 -33.22 -35.34
CA GLU A 38 -59.35 -32.62 -34.96
C GLU A 38 -60.44 -33.69 -34.78
N SER A 39 -60.29 -34.86 -35.41
CA SER A 39 -61.09 -36.06 -35.18
C SER A 39 -60.38 -37.31 -35.70
N TYR A 40 -60.41 -38.42 -34.93
CA TYR A 40 -59.96 -39.75 -35.36
C TYR A 40 -61.04 -40.49 -36.19
N PRO A 41 -60.67 -41.52 -36.98
CA PRO A 41 -61.63 -42.37 -37.69
C PRO A 41 -62.69 -43.00 -36.76
N GLU A 42 -63.88 -43.28 -37.31
CA GLU A 42 -64.97 -43.87 -36.52
C GLU A 42 -64.60 -45.26 -36.00
N GLY A 43 -64.70 -45.44 -34.68
CA GLY A 43 -64.37 -46.70 -34.00
C GLY A 43 -62.91 -46.86 -33.60
N SER A 44 -62.07 -45.82 -33.78
CA SER A 44 -60.71 -45.80 -33.24
C SER A 44 -60.72 -45.81 -31.71
N ARG A 45 -59.69 -46.43 -31.11
CA ARG A 45 -59.53 -46.58 -29.66
C ARG A 45 -58.31 -45.79 -29.21
N GLU A 46 -58.49 -44.82 -28.31
CA GLU A 46 -57.38 -43.99 -27.83
C GLU A 46 -56.30 -44.83 -27.14
N VAL A 47 -55.04 -44.51 -27.39
CA VAL A 47 -53.87 -45.06 -26.70
C VAL A 47 -53.26 -43.95 -25.86
N ARG A 48 -52.79 -44.33 -24.68
CA ARG A 48 -52.11 -43.44 -23.74
C ARG A 48 -50.84 -44.12 -23.25
N ARG A 49 -49.71 -43.45 -23.42
CA ARG A 49 -48.46 -43.83 -22.77
C ARG A 49 -48.56 -43.70 -21.26
N LEU A 50 -48.07 -44.71 -20.53
CA LEU A 50 -48.04 -44.76 -19.07
C LEU A 50 -46.61 -44.53 -18.57
N GLU A 51 -46.48 -44.35 -17.26
CA GLU A 51 -45.17 -44.43 -16.60
C GLU A 51 -44.84 -45.89 -16.28
N ALA A 52 -43.56 -46.25 -16.32
CA ALA A 52 -43.08 -47.53 -15.82
C ALA A 52 -43.49 -47.71 -14.35
N PRO A 53 -44.04 -48.87 -13.93
CA PRO A 53 -44.55 -49.08 -12.58
C PRO A 53 -43.46 -49.36 -11.53
N VAL A 54 -42.26 -48.81 -11.73
CA VAL A 54 -41.08 -48.92 -10.86
C VAL A 54 -40.37 -47.56 -10.79
N GLU A 55 -39.55 -47.37 -9.77
CA GLU A 55 -38.72 -46.17 -9.67
C GLU A 55 -37.61 -46.16 -10.73
N ASP A 56 -36.99 -44.99 -10.94
CA ASP A 56 -35.84 -44.85 -11.83
C ASP A 56 -34.66 -45.73 -11.38
N GLY A 57 -34.01 -46.37 -12.35
CA GLY A 57 -32.93 -47.31 -12.12
C GLY A 57 -32.70 -48.26 -13.29
N VAL A 58 -31.74 -49.15 -13.11
CA VAL A 58 -31.44 -50.22 -14.08
C VAL A 58 -31.76 -51.55 -13.42
N TYR A 59 -32.39 -52.42 -14.17
CA TYR A 59 -32.92 -53.67 -13.66
C TYR A 59 -32.71 -54.80 -14.65
N THR A 60 -32.65 -56.04 -14.17
CA THR A 60 -32.95 -57.21 -15.02
C THR A 60 -34.45 -57.46 -15.04
N ALA A 61 -34.97 -57.99 -16.15
CA ALA A 61 -36.38 -58.37 -16.28
C ALA A 61 -36.57 -59.50 -17.29
N SER A 62 -37.64 -60.28 -17.11
CA SER A 62 -38.14 -61.18 -18.15
C SER A 62 -38.92 -60.39 -19.18
N ILE A 63 -38.62 -60.61 -20.46
CA ILE A 63 -39.25 -59.92 -21.58
C ILE A 63 -39.73 -60.93 -22.62
N GLU A 64 -40.96 -60.74 -23.10
CA GLU A 64 -41.57 -61.55 -24.14
C GLU A 64 -41.97 -60.69 -25.33
N LEU A 65 -41.63 -61.14 -26.53
CA LEU A 65 -42.17 -60.59 -27.77
C LEU A 65 -43.50 -61.28 -28.09
N MET A 66 -44.60 -60.57 -27.86
CA MET A 66 -45.95 -61.09 -27.96
C MET A 66 -46.61 -60.75 -29.28
N ASN A 67 -47.54 -61.59 -29.74
CA ASN A 67 -48.36 -61.26 -30.89
C ASN A 67 -49.24 -60.03 -30.58
N ALA A 68 -49.30 -59.06 -31.50
CA ALA A 68 -49.97 -57.78 -31.27
C ALA A 68 -51.45 -57.89 -30.89
N ASN A 69 -52.15 -58.99 -31.21
CA ASN A 69 -53.57 -59.15 -30.93
C ASN A 69 -53.92 -60.34 -30.03
N SER A 70 -52.92 -61.05 -29.52
CA SER A 70 -53.15 -62.16 -28.60
C SER A 70 -52.92 -61.73 -27.16
N THR A 71 -53.78 -62.22 -26.26
CA THR A 71 -53.60 -62.06 -24.81
C THR A 71 -52.71 -63.15 -24.20
N GLY A 72 -52.10 -64.03 -25.01
CA GLY A 72 -51.25 -65.10 -24.48
C GLY A 72 -50.47 -65.93 -25.52
N THR A 73 -50.28 -65.41 -26.74
CA THR A 73 -49.50 -66.09 -27.78
C THR A 73 -48.27 -65.25 -28.11
N ALA A 74 -47.10 -65.87 -27.99
CA ALA A 74 -45.85 -65.26 -28.39
C ALA A 74 -45.83 -64.98 -29.91
N SER A 75 -45.14 -63.92 -30.30
CA SER A 75 -44.75 -63.68 -31.69
C SER A 75 -43.80 -64.78 -32.16
N MET A 76 -43.77 -65.08 -33.46
CA MET A 76 -42.79 -66.03 -33.98
C MET A 76 -41.35 -65.55 -33.71
N GLY A 77 -41.12 -64.23 -33.77
CA GLY A 77 -39.83 -63.62 -33.44
C GLY A 77 -39.41 -63.78 -31.97
N ASN A 78 -40.31 -64.19 -31.08
CA ASN A 78 -39.97 -64.44 -29.68
C ASN A 78 -38.91 -65.55 -29.57
N ALA A 79 -38.91 -66.53 -30.47
CA ALA A 79 -37.89 -67.57 -30.49
C ALA A 79 -36.49 -67.06 -30.90
N ALA A 80 -36.36 -65.81 -31.35
CA ALA A 80 -35.09 -65.11 -31.54
C ALA A 80 -34.70 -64.25 -30.32
N LEU A 81 -35.66 -63.82 -29.49
CA LEU A 81 -35.37 -63.01 -28.31
C LEU A 81 -34.75 -63.87 -27.20
N ARG A 82 -33.45 -63.71 -26.93
CA ARG A 82 -32.74 -64.45 -25.88
C ARG A 82 -33.40 -64.20 -24.52
N GLY A 83 -33.46 -65.22 -23.67
CA GLY A 83 -34.13 -65.14 -22.35
C GLY A 83 -35.66 -65.25 -22.38
N SER A 84 -36.31 -65.11 -23.54
CA SER A 84 -37.76 -65.34 -23.63
C SER A 84 -38.13 -66.81 -23.46
N SER A 85 -39.36 -67.08 -23.05
CA SER A 85 -39.91 -68.43 -22.89
C SER A 85 -39.79 -69.29 -24.16
N SER A 86 -40.00 -68.69 -25.34
CA SER A 86 -39.95 -69.40 -26.62
C SER A 86 -38.52 -69.72 -27.04
N PHE A 87 -37.56 -68.85 -26.72
CA PHE A 87 -36.15 -69.10 -26.94
C PHE A 87 -35.62 -70.18 -26.00
N LEU A 88 -35.91 -70.08 -24.69
CA LEU A 88 -35.49 -71.05 -23.67
C LEU A 88 -36.05 -72.45 -23.92
N GLN A 89 -37.24 -72.58 -24.52
CA GLN A 89 -37.77 -73.88 -24.94
C GLN A 89 -36.87 -74.60 -25.95
N LYS A 90 -36.17 -73.84 -26.81
CA LYS A 90 -35.26 -74.36 -27.83
C LYS A 90 -33.81 -74.42 -27.35
N ASN A 91 -33.45 -73.57 -26.39
CA ASN A 91 -32.12 -73.44 -25.80
C ASN A 91 -32.22 -73.57 -24.27
N PRO A 92 -32.57 -74.76 -23.73
CA PRO A 92 -32.87 -74.92 -22.30
C PRO A 92 -31.66 -74.75 -21.38
N ASP A 93 -30.44 -74.75 -21.93
CA ASP A 93 -29.20 -74.58 -21.19
C ASP A 93 -28.81 -73.09 -21.00
N ASP A 94 -29.46 -72.15 -21.70
CA ASP A 94 -29.16 -70.71 -21.65
C ASP A 94 -29.96 -70.00 -20.54
N THR A 95 -29.79 -70.43 -19.29
CA THR A 95 -30.62 -69.96 -18.16
C THR A 95 -30.06 -68.74 -17.43
N GLU A 96 -28.83 -68.32 -17.74
CA GLU A 96 -28.13 -67.25 -17.02
C GLU A 96 -28.45 -65.85 -17.58
N TYR A 97 -28.84 -65.76 -18.85
CA TYR A 97 -29.13 -64.48 -19.49
C TYR A 97 -30.46 -63.89 -19.01
N GLN A 98 -30.44 -62.59 -18.70
CA GLN A 98 -31.62 -61.76 -18.48
C GLN A 98 -31.48 -60.44 -19.22
N SER A 99 -32.58 -59.95 -19.80
CA SER A 99 -32.60 -58.64 -20.45
C SER A 99 -32.52 -57.51 -19.42
N LEU A 100 -31.95 -56.38 -19.83
CA LEU A 100 -31.87 -55.19 -18.99
C LEU A 100 -33.02 -54.24 -19.33
N VAL A 101 -33.56 -53.58 -18.32
CA VAL A 101 -34.52 -52.48 -18.46
C VAL A 101 -33.99 -51.28 -17.70
N VAL A 102 -33.80 -50.18 -18.41
CA VAL A 102 -33.40 -48.87 -17.88
C VAL A 102 -34.65 -48.02 -17.74
N VAL A 103 -34.93 -47.53 -16.54
CA VAL A 103 -36.03 -46.62 -16.25
C VAL A 103 -35.47 -45.26 -15.85
N GLU A 104 -35.80 -44.22 -16.63
CA GLU A 104 -35.41 -42.83 -16.40
C GLU A 104 -36.64 -41.94 -16.65
N ASP A 105 -37.02 -41.10 -15.69
CA ASP A 105 -38.17 -40.20 -15.77
C ASP A 105 -39.49 -40.93 -16.17
N GLY A 106 -39.68 -42.15 -15.68
CA GLY A 106 -40.84 -42.99 -15.99
C GLY A 106 -40.85 -43.62 -17.40
N GLN A 107 -39.87 -43.34 -18.25
CA GLN A 107 -39.65 -44.02 -19.53
C GLN A 107 -38.84 -45.30 -19.31
N ALA A 108 -39.18 -46.39 -20.00
CA ALA A 108 -38.48 -47.67 -19.88
C ALA A 108 -37.85 -48.06 -21.22
N THR A 109 -36.56 -48.33 -21.22
CA THR A 109 -35.80 -48.80 -22.39
C THR A 109 -35.24 -50.17 -22.10
N ALA A 110 -35.54 -51.17 -22.93
CA ALA A 110 -34.99 -52.51 -22.80
C ALA A 110 -33.75 -52.68 -23.68
N LEU A 111 -32.70 -53.29 -23.13
CA LEU A 111 -31.53 -53.76 -23.88
C LEU A 111 -31.73 -55.27 -24.12
N LEU A 112 -31.85 -55.62 -25.40
CA LEU A 112 -32.32 -56.92 -25.87
C LEU A 112 -31.25 -57.57 -26.74
N GLU A 113 -31.07 -58.88 -26.59
CA GLU A 113 -30.20 -59.68 -27.44
C GLU A 113 -31.04 -60.61 -28.32
N PHE A 114 -30.87 -60.49 -29.63
CA PHE A 114 -31.56 -61.31 -30.61
C PHE A 114 -30.60 -62.32 -31.22
N MET A 115 -31.05 -63.57 -31.25
CA MET A 115 -30.31 -64.74 -31.70
C MET A 115 -30.91 -65.31 -32.98
N PRO A 116 -30.15 -66.07 -33.78
CA PRO A 116 -30.73 -66.76 -34.93
C PRO A 116 -31.81 -67.73 -34.48
N MET A 117 -32.92 -67.76 -35.21
CA MET A 117 -34.08 -68.59 -34.91
C MET A 117 -34.28 -69.68 -35.97
N GLY A 118 -34.53 -70.91 -35.53
CA GLY A 118 -34.89 -72.02 -36.41
C GLY A 118 -36.40 -72.12 -36.66
N TYR A 119 -36.80 -72.33 -37.92
CA TYR A 119 -38.20 -72.54 -38.32
C TYR A 119 -38.33 -73.48 -39.52
N ILE A 120 -39.10 -74.58 -39.38
CA ILE A 120 -39.41 -75.54 -40.46
C ILE A 120 -38.12 -76.04 -41.17
N GLY A 121 -37.04 -76.26 -40.40
CA GLY A 121 -35.76 -76.73 -40.93
C GLY A 121 -34.91 -75.66 -41.64
N GLN A 122 -35.35 -74.40 -41.63
CA GLN A 122 -34.58 -73.22 -42.02
C GLN A 122 -34.13 -72.44 -40.77
N TYR A 123 -33.27 -71.46 -40.96
CA TYR A 123 -32.95 -70.46 -39.95
C TYR A 123 -32.92 -69.06 -40.57
N GLY A 124 -33.03 -68.06 -39.72
CA GLY A 124 -32.79 -66.68 -40.09
C GLY A 124 -32.71 -65.81 -38.85
N PHE A 125 -32.55 -64.51 -39.09
CA PHE A 125 -32.41 -63.49 -38.05
C PHE A 125 -33.53 -62.47 -38.14
N MET A 126 -33.68 -61.68 -37.08
CA MET A 126 -34.47 -60.46 -37.13
C MET A 126 -33.66 -59.37 -37.88
N MET A 127 -34.31 -58.68 -38.81
CA MET A 127 -33.68 -57.64 -39.62
C MET A 127 -33.98 -56.23 -39.10
N GLU A 128 -35.24 -55.98 -38.72
CA GLU A 128 -35.67 -54.67 -38.24
C GLU A 128 -36.56 -54.83 -37.01
N LEU A 129 -36.36 -53.92 -36.06
CA LEU A 129 -37.18 -53.73 -34.88
C LEU A 129 -37.36 -52.23 -34.64
N GLU A 130 -38.60 -51.79 -34.50
CA GLU A 130 -38.93 -50.38 -34.29
C GLU A 130 -39.96 -50.26 -33.16
N SER A 131 -39.81 -49.26 -32.29
CA SER A 131 -40.85 -48.91 -31.34
C SER A 131 -41.97 -48.19 -32.07
N VAL A 132 -43.21 -48.45 -31.66
CA VAL A 132 -44.41 -47.88 -32.28
C VAL A 132 -45.15 -47.08 -31.21
N ASP A 133 -45.08 -45.75 -31.32
CA ASP A 133 -45.85 -44.85 -30.49
C ASP A 133 -47.17 -44.50 -31.22
N ALA A 134 -48.25 -45.16 -30.81
CA ALA A 134 -49.56 -45.00 -31.41
C ALA A 134 -50.42 -44.01 -30.62
N GLU A 135 -51.09 -43.06 -31.30
CA GLU A 135 -52.12 -42.22 -30.66
C GLU A 135 -53.46 -42.97 -30.54
N VAL A 136 -53.78 -43.79 -31.53
CA VAL A 136 -55.01 -44.59 -31.58
C VAL A 136 -54.75 -45.97 -32.17
N LEU A 137 -55.57 -46.92 -31.76
CA LEU A 137 -55.75 -48.18 -32.45
C LEU A 137 -56.94 -48.10 -33.41
N THR A 138 -56.86 -48.81 -34.51
CA THR A 138 -57.99 -49.10 -35.39
C THR A 138 -59.11 -49.81 -34.62
N LYS A 139 -60.33 -49.85 -35.19
CA LYS A 139 -61.46 -50.62 -34.59
C LYS A 139 -61.16 -52.11 -34.36
N TYR A 140 -60.14 -52.64 -35.04
CA TYR A 140 -59.67 -54.03 -34.94
C TYR A 140 -58.56 -54.23 -33.90
N GLY A 141 -58.09 -53.16 -33.25
CA GLY A 141 -57.10 -53.23 -32.16
C GLY A 141 -55.64 -53.16 -32.60
N TYR A 142 -55.35 -52.84 -33.86
CA TYR A 142 -53.98 -52.58 -34.33
C TYR A 142 -53.64 -51.11 -34.23
N PRO A 143 -52.36 -50.73 -34.04
CA PRO A 143 -51.91 -49.37 -34.30
C PRO A 143 -52.41 -48.89 -35.65
N ASP A 144 -52.89 -47.64 -35.69
CA ASP A 144 -53.36 -47.02 -36.93
C ASP A 144 -52.19 -46.25 -37.55
N ASP A 145 -51.66 -46.73 -38.68
CA ASP A 145 -50.42 -46.26 -39.30
C ASP A 145 -50.39 -44.73 -39.53
N ASP A 146 -51.53 -44.11 -39.84
CA ASP A 146 -51.67 -42.66 -40.03
C ASP A 146 -51.44 -41.85 -38.73
N TYR A 147 -51.60 -42.52 -37.58
CA TYR A 147 -51.55 -41.95 -36.23
C TYR A 147 -50.49 -42.63 -35.35
N CYS A 148 -49.43 -43.14 -35.97
CA CYS A 148 -48.27 -43.72 -35.29
C CYS A 148 -46.98 -42.94 -35.60
N THR A 149 -46.02 -43.05 -34.69
CA THR A 149 -44.61 -42.71 -34.93
C THR A 149 -43.77 -43.97 -34.74
N TYR A 150 -42.84 -44.20 -35.66
CA TYR A 150 -41.96 -45.37 -35.66
C TYR A 150 -40.54 -44.90 -35.36
N THR A 151 -39.91 -45.49 -34.36
CA THR A 151 -38.52 -45.18 -34.01
C THR A 151 -37.70 -46.47 -34.10
N PRO A 152 -36.73 -46.57 -35.02
CA PRO A 152 -35.83 -47.72 -35.07
C PRO A 152 -35.15 -47.97 -33.73
N ALA A 153 -34.99 -49.25 -33.37
CA ALA A 153 -34.20 -49.63 -32.22
C ALA A 153 -32.74 -49.17 -32.37
N ASP A 154 -32.14 -48.72 -31.27
CA ASP A 154 -30.75 -48.35 -31.23
C ASP A 154 -29.87 -49.60 -31.33
N VAL A 155 -29.16 -49.75 -32.45
CA VAL A 155 -28.25 -50.88 -32.66
C VAL A 155 -26.98 -50.70 -31.82
N ILE A 156 -26.81 -51.57 -30.82
CA ILE A 156 -25.62 -51.61 -29.96
C ILE A 156 -24.52 -52.44 -30.62
N ALA A 157 -24.87 -53.61 -31.15
CA ALA A 157 -23.98 -54.52 -31.86
C ALA A 157 -24.72 -55.34 -32.93
N GLU A 158 -23.96 -55.83 -33.91
CA GLU A 158 -24.40 -56.67 -35.03
C GLU A 158 -23.75 -58.06 -34.99
N HIS A 159 -24.35 -59.04 -35.65
CA HIS A 159 -23.74 -60.36 -35.80
C HIS A 159 -22.62 -60.35 -36.85
N ARG A 160 -21.38 -60.50 -36.39
CA ARG A 160 -20.19 -60.67 -37.24
C ARG A 160 -19.41 -61.91 -36.87
N THR A 161 -18.61 -62.38 -37.82
CA THR A 161 -17.62 -63.40 -37.52
C THR A 161 -16.50 -62.83 -36.65
N GLN A 162 -15.71 -63.67 -36.02
CA GLN A 162 -14.50 -63.30 -35.28
C GLN A 162 -13.46 -62.55 -36.17
N LYS A 163 -13.65 -62.53 -37.48
CA LYS A 163 -12.85 -61.76 -38.46
C LYS A 163 -13.50 -60.45 -38.91
N GLY A 164 -14.69 -60.11 -38.42
CA GLY A 164 -15.46 -58.93 -38.83
C GLY A 164 -16.30 -59.12 -40.09
N GLU A 165 -16.35 -60.33 -40.65
CA GLU A 165 -17.14 -60.65 -41.84
C GLU A 165 -18.63 -60.80 -41.47
N VAL A 166 -19.52 -60.50 -42.43
CA VAL A 166 -20.97 -60.63 -42.24
C VAL A 166 -21.35 -62.10 -42.04
N VAL A 167 -22.21 -62.34 -41.05
CA VAL A 167 -22.86 -63.63 -40.83
C VAL A 167 -24.11 -63.72 -41.69
N TYR A 168 -24.22 -64.82 -42.40
CA TYR A 168 -25.23 -65.05 -43.41
C TYR A 168 -26.27 -66.09 -42.98
N ASP A 169 -27.50 -65.82 -43.42
CA ASP A 169 -28.54 -66.81 -43.65
C ASP A 169 -28.84 -66.90 -45.16
N PRO A 170 -29.78 -67.75 -45.62
CA PRO A 170 -30.10 -67.84 -47.04
C PRO A 170 -30.65 -66.54 -47.67
N TYR A 171 -31.04 -65.53 -46.88
CA TYR A 171 -31.76 -64.35 -47.35
C TYR A 171 -30.88 -63.11 -47.47
N ASN A 172 -29.81 -62.99 -46.68
CA ASN A 172 -28.79 -61.93 -46.85
C ASN A 172 -27.51 -62.40 -47.57
N ASN A 173 -27.32 -63.70 -47.80
CA ASN A 173 -26.15 -64.22 -48.53
C ASN A 173 -26.21 -63.89 -50.04
N PRO A 174 -25.29 -63.08 -50.60
CA PRO A 174 -25.28 -62.75 -52.03
C PRO A 174 -25.20 -63.95 -52.97
N ASP A 175 -24.64 -65.07 -52.52
CA ASP A 175 -24.49 -66.30 -53.32
C ASP A 175 -25.69 -67.26 -53.20
N SER A 176 -26.70 -66.91 -52.40
CA SER A 176 -27.89 -67.75 -52.17
C SER A 176 -28.95 -67.56 -53.25
N ALA A 177 -29.62 -68.66 -53.61
CA ALA A 177 -30.79 -68.60 -54.51
C ALA A 177 -32.03 -67.96 -53.85
N SER A 178 -32.03 -67.83 -52.53
CA SER A 178 -33.12 -67.21 -51.75
C SER A 178 -32.79 -65.78 -51.30
N VAL A 179 -31.67 -65.21 -51.77
CA VAL A 179 -31.24 -63.86 -51.37
C VAL A 179 -32.31 -62.82 -51.70
N TYR A 180 -32.50 -61.86 -50.81
CA TYR A 180 -33.25 -60.65 -51.08
C TYR A 180 -32.27 -59.56 -51.50
N ASP A 181 -32.07 -59.42 -52.81
CA ASP A 181 -31.18 -58.45 -53.48
C ASP A 181 -31.99 -57.41 -54.30
N GLY A 182 -33.29 -57.33 -54.06
CA GLY A 182 -34.23 -56.50 -54.82
C GLY A 182 -34.45 -56.90 -56.28
N SER A 183 -33.86 -57.99 -56.77
CA SER A 183 -33.95 -58.36 -58.19
C SER A 183 -35.35 -58.76 -58.64
N ASN A 184 -36.24 -59.18 -57.72
CA ASN A 184 -37.61 -59.59 -58.02
C ASN A 184 -38.67 -58.78 -57.24
N PRO A 185 -39.16 -57.65 -57.77
CA PRO A 185 -40.17 -56.82 -57.12
C PRO A 185 -41.52 -57.50 -56.85
N VAL A 186 -41.79 -58.68 -57.42
CA VAL A 186 -43.05 -59.41 -57.15
C VAL A 186 -43.00 -60.16 -55.82
N THR A 187 -41.84 -60.67 -55.44
CA THR A 187 -41.67 -61.49 -54.22
C THR A 187 -40.79 -60.83 -53.17
N MET A 188 -40.13 -59.71 -53.50
CA MET A 188 -39.19 -58.99 -52.63
C MET A 188 -39.68 -57.57 -52.33
N THR A 189 -40.99 -57.37 -52.21
CA THR A 189 -41.55 -56.06 -51.93
C THR A 189 -42.42 -56.14 -50.69
N ARG A 190 -42.08 -55.33 -49.69
CA ARG A 190 -42.91 -55.07 -48.52
C ARG A 190 -43.98 -54.05 -48.91
N PRO A 191 -45.25 -54.30 -48.59
CA PRO A 191 -46.31 -53.35 -48.90
C PRO A 191 -46.14 -52.05 -48.09
N ALA A 192 -46.73 -50.97 -48.56
CA ALA A 192 -46.93 -49.76 -47.77
C ALA A 192 -47.59 -50.07 -46.40
N GLY A 193 -47.18 -49.35 -45.37
CA GLY A 193 -47.54 -49.55 -43.96
C GLY A 193 -46.33 -49.47 -43.03
N TYR A 194 -46.57 -49.54 -41.73
CA TYR A 194 -45.52 -49.50 -40.69
C TYR A 194 -44.61 -48.26 -40.79
N GLY A 195 -45.21 -47.09 -41.03
CA GLY A 195 -44.46 -45.82 -41.14
C GLY A 195 -43.97 -45.50 -42.55
N HIS A 196 -44.35 -46.30 -43.55
CA HIS A 196 -43.97 -46.09 -44.94
C HIS A 196 -45.18 -45.96 -45.87
N ASP A 197 -45.25 -44.84 -46.60
CA ASP A 197 -46.37 -44.51 -47.51
C ASP A 197 -46.35 -45.30 -48.83
N GLU A 198 -45.21 -45.93 -49.16
CA GLU A 198 -44.98 -46.63 -50.42
C GLU A 198 -44.44 -48.05 -50.19
N ASP A 199 -44.66 -48.90 -51.19
CA ASP A 199 -44.07 -50.24 -51.25
C ASP A 199 -42.54 -50.16 -51.23
N ARG A 200 -41.89 -51.01 -50.43
CA ARG A 200 -40.43 -51.03 -50.21
C ARG A 200 -39.81 -52.31 -50.74
N LEU A 201 -38.82 -52.17 -51.61
CA LEU A 201 -38.05 -53.32 -52.09
C LEU A 201 -37.11 -53.83 -51.00
N ILE A 202 -37.07 -55.15 -50.79
CA ILE A 202 -36.17 -55.82 -49.86
C ILE A 202 -34.82 -56.04 -50.57
N ASP A 203 -33.82 -55.27 -50.17
CA ASP A 203 -32.42 -55.41 -50.62
C ASP A 203 -31.51 -55.46 -49.38
N ILE A 204 -31.28 -56.69 -48.89
CA ILE A 204 -30.47 -56.97 -47.71
C ILE A 204 -29.24 -57.83 -48.05
N ALA A 205 -28.93 -57.97 -49.34
CA ALA A 205 -27.77 -58.74 -49.79
C ALA A 205 -26.48 -58.16 -49.21
N GLY A 206 -25.74 -58.98 -48.46
CA GLY A 206 -24.50 -58.58 -47.81
C GLY A 206 -24.66 -57.73 -46.55
N GLN A 207 -25.88 -57.44 -46.10
CA GLN A 207 -26.12 -56.63 -44.89
C GLN A 207 -25.99 -57.48 -43.62
N PRO A 208 -25.37 -56.95 -42.56
CA PRO A 208 -25.32 -57.62 -41.25
C PRO A 208 -26.68 -57.58 -40.55
N TYR A 209 -26.95 -58.61 -39.76
CA TYR A 209 -28.14 -58.65 -38.89
C TYR A 209 -27.83 -58.03 -37.52
N GLN A 210 -28.85 -57.40 -36.94
CA GLN A 210 -28.78 -56.79 -35.61
C GLN A 210 -28.65 -57.88 -34.53
N HIS A 211 -27.82 -57.63 -33.51
CA HIS A 211 -27.56 -58.56 -32.41
C HIS A 211 -28.08 -57.99 -31.08
N ILE A 212 -27.48 -56.89 -30.62
CA ILE A 212 -27.86 -56.23 -29.36
C ILE A 212 -28.51 -54.90 -29.70
N LEU A 213 -29.69 -54.66 -29.13
CA LEU A 213 -30.56 -53.53 -29.46
C LEU A 213 -31.05 -52.86 -28.18
N ALA A 214 -31.21 -51.54 -28.19
CA ALA A 214 -32.01 -50.83 -27.19
C ALA A 214 -33.33 -50.35 -27.80
N LEU A 215 -34.43 -50.57 -27.09
CA LEU A 215 -35.77 -50.30 -27.57
C LEU A 215 -36.64 -49.71 -26.45
N ASP A 216 -37.46 -48.72 -26.80
CA ASP A 216 -38.50 -48.19 -25.92
C ASP A 216 -39.58 -49.26 -25.64
N VAL A 217 -39.74 -49.59 -24.36
CA VAL A 217 -40.72 -50.56 -23.85
C VAL A 217 -41.66 -49.92 -22.83
N THR A 218 -41.78 -48.59 -22.82
CA THR A 218 -42.70 -47.90 -21.91
C THR A 218 -44.12 -48.43 -22.06
N PRO A 219 -44.79 -48.80 -20.95
CA PRO A 219 -46.11 -49.39 -21.02
C PRO A 219 -47.15 -48.38 -21.52
N ILE A 220 -48.23 -48.91 -22.08
CA ILE A 220 -49.37 -48.13 -22.59
C ILE A 220 -50.68 -48.59 -21.94
N ALA A 221 -51.72 -47.78 -22.08
CA ALA A 221 -53.11 -48.18 -21.93
C ALA A 221 -53.84 -47.87 -23.22
N SER A 222 -54.67 -48.79 -23.71
CA SER A 222 -55.55 -48.57 -24.84
C SER A 222 -57.02 -48.67 -24.43
N ALA A 223 -57.87 -47.82 -24.98
CA ALA A 223 -59.30 -47.88 -24.74
C ALA A 223 -59.89 -49.20 -25.28
N ASP A 224 -60.92 -49.72 -24.60
CA ASP A 224 -61.69 -50.85 -25.08
C ASP A 224 -62.62 -50.46 -26.27
N SER A 225 -63.42 -51.40 -26.77
CA SER A 225 -64.36 -51.14 -27.86
C SER A 225 -65.49 -50.16 -27.50
N ASP A 226 -65.73 -49.94 -26.22
CA ASP A 226 -66.74 -49.02 -25.69
C ASP A 226 -66.13 -47.63 -25.38
N GLY A 227 -64.81 -47.47 -25.62
CA GLY A 227 -64.07 -46.24 -25.38
C GLY A 227 -63.58 -46.06 -23.94
N ASN A 228 -63.68 -47.08 -23.08
CA ASN A 228 -63.19 -46.99 -21.70
C ASN A 228 -61.70 -47.30 -21.63
N LEU A 229 -60.94 -46.43 -20.98
CA LEU A 229 -59.50 -46.60 -20.75
C LEU A 229 -59.26 -47.12 -19.33
N THR A 230 -58.65 -48.30 -19.20
CA THR A 230 -58.25 -48.88 -17.90
C THR A 230 -56.75 -48.73 -17.71
N ILE A 231 -56.34 -48.10 -16.61
CA ILE A 231 -54.93 -47.88 -16.27
C ILE A 231 -54.57 -48.80 -15.09
N PRO A 232 -53.60 -49.72 -15.24
CA PRO A 232 -53.12 -50.54 -14.13
C PRO A 232 -52.43 -49.68 -13.06
N GLU A 233 -52.68 -49.96 -11.78
CA GLU A 233 -52.09 -49.20 -10.65
C GLU A 233 -50.84 -49.88 -10.04
N LYS A 234 -50.60 -51.16 -10.35
CA LYS A 234 -49.54 -51.95 -9.71
C LYS A 234 -48.86 -52.89 -10.72
N PRO A 235 -47.57 -53.24 -10.53
CA PRO A 235 -46.84 -54.14 -11.42
C PRO A 235 -47.58 -55.43 -11.79
N GLU A 236 -48.24 -56.09 -10.83
CA GLU A 236 -48.96 -57.35 -11.06
C GLU A 236 -50.20 -57.23 -11.96
N ASN A 237 -50.67 -56.00 -12.23
CA ASN A 237 -51.83 -55.73 -13.06
C ASN A 237 -51.45 -55.37 -14.51
N PHE A 238 -50.16 -55.21 -14.82
CA PHE A 238 -49.70 -54.99 -16.19
C PHE A 238 -49.66 -56.33 -16.91
N ASP A 239 -50.40 -56.43 -18.01
CA ASP A 239 -50.37 -57.60 -18.89
C ASP A 239 -49.97 -57.20 -20.32
N VAL A 240 -50.06 -58.16 -21.25
CA VAL A 240 -49.71 -57.95 -22.65
C VAL A 240 -50.53 -56.86 -23.35
N THR A 241 -51.69 -56.46 -22.82
CA THR A 241 -52.48 -55.33 -23.36
C THR A 241 -51.87 -53.97 -23.01
N ASN A 242 -51.00 -53.92 -22.00
CA ASN A 242 -50.24 -52.73 -21.61
C ASN A 242 -48.84 -52.70 -22.20
N ALA A 243 -48.40 -53.76 -22.88
CA ALA A 243 -47.08 -53.83 -23.48
C ALA A 243 -46.93 -52.85 -24.64
N ALA A 244 -45.74 -52.25 -24.78
CA ALA A 244 -45.41 -51.34 -25.86
C ALA A 244 -45.56 -52.02 -27.22
N TYR A 245 -46.11 -51.32 -28.21
CA TYR A 245 -46.15 -51.85 -29.57
C TYR A 245 -44.79 -51.72 -30.24
N VAL A 246 -44.49 -52.73 -31.05
CA VAL A 246 -43.29 -52.76 -31.89
C VAL A 246 -43.67 -53.22 -33.28
N HIS A 247 -42.88 -52.80 -34.26
CA HIS A 247 -42.90 -53.36 -35.60
C HIS A 247 -41.65 -54.24 -35.77
N VAL A 248 -41.83 -55.41 -36.38
CA VAL A 248 -40.78 -56.42 -36.52
C VAL A 248 -40.76 -56.94 -37.95
N PHE A 249 -39.57 -56.96 -38.55
CA PHE A 249 -39.31 -57.57 -39.84
C PHE A 249 -38.33 -58.77 -39.73
N VAL A 250 -38.77 -59.94 -40.19
CA VAL A 250 -38.01 -61.19 -40.19
C VAL A 250 -38.02 -61.81 -41.60
N PRO A 251 -36.90 -61.76 -42.35
CA PRO A 251 -36.82 -62.19 -43.75
C PRO A 251 -37.24 -63.64 -44.01
N VAL A 252 -36.81 -64.57 -43.14
CA VAL A 252 -37.18 -65.99 -43.27
C VAL A 252 -38.69 -66.20 -43.12
N MET A 253 -39.36 -65.44 -42.26
CA MET A 253 -40.81 -65.53 -42.10
C MET A 253 -41.54 -64.86 -43.26
N PHE A 254 -40.99 -63.77 -43.80
CA PHE A 254 -41.53 -63.08 -44.96
C PHE A 254 -41.57 -64.00 -46.18
N SER A 255 -40.55 -64.84 -46.34
CA SER A 255 -40.46 -65.83 -47.43
C SER A 255 -41.61 -66.85 -47.44
N ILE A 256 -42.22 -67.07 -46.27
CA ILE A 256 -43.32 -68.02 -46.07
C ILE A 256 -44.65 -67.33 -46.30
N SER A 257 -44.83 -66.15 -45.68
CA SER A 257 -45.99 -65.28 -45.87
C SER A 257 -45.62 -63.84 -45.52
N PRO A 258 -45.92 -62.84 -46.38
CA PRO A 258 -45.65 -61.44 -46.08
C PRO A 258 -46.18 -61.00 -44.71
N THR A 259 -47.42 -61.36 -44.38
CA THR A 259 -48.09 -61.00 -43.11
C THR A 259 -47.52 -61.68 -41.87
N SER A 260 -46.60 -62.64 -42.02
CA SER A 260 -45.92 -63.31 -40.90
C SER A 260 -44.49 -62.81 -40.71
N GLY A 261 -43.89 -62.23 -41.75
CA GLY A 261 -42.55 -61.67 -41.70
C GLY A 261 -42.49 -60.17 -41.46
N ASP A 262 -43.57 -59.44 -41.73
CA ASP A 262 -43.65 -57.99 -41.56
C ASP A 262 -44.94 -57.67 -40.78
N GLN A 263 -44.82 -57.40 -39.48
CA GLN A 263 -46.00 -57.31 -38.60
C GLN A 263 -45.79 -56.47 -37.34
N TYR A 264 -46.90 -56.06 -36.74
CA TYR A 264 -46.93 -55.57 -35.37
C TYR A 264 -46.74 -56.72 -34.37
N ALA A 265 -46.02 -56.44 -33.30
CA ALA A 265 -45.92 -57.23 -32.09
C ALA A 265 -46.01 -56.32 -30.86
N ARG A 266 -45.90 -56.90 -29.67
CA ARG A 266 -45.78 -56.15 -28.42
C ARG A 266 -44.58 -56.63 -27.62
N MET A 267 -43.83 -55.70 -27.03
CA MET A 267 -42.74 -56.02 -26.12
C MET A 267 -43.26 -56.02 -24.68
N GLN A 268 -43.54 -57.20 -24.15
CA GLN A 268 -44.08 -57.35 -22.80
C GLN A 268 -42.93 -57.49 -21.80
N VAL A 269 -42.80 -56.51 -20.92
CA VAL A 269 -41.96 -56.59 -19.73
C VAL A 269 -42.77 -57.22 -18.60
N ASP A 270 -42.26 -58.26 -17.95
CA ASP A 270 -42.82 -58.75 -16.68
C ASP A 270 -42.31 -57.88 -15.53
N TRP A 271 -43.09 -56.85 -15.21
CA TRP A 271 -42.80 -55.91 -14.12
C TRP A 271 -42.74 -56.54 -12.73
N THR A 272 -43.19 -57.79 -12.56
CA THR A 272 -43.06 -58.52 -11.29
C THR A 272 -41.73 -59.27 -11.16
N SER A 273 -41.01 -59.43 -12.27
CA SER A 273 -39.70 -60.11 -12.35
C SER A 273 -38.50 -59.17 -12.19
N MET A 274 -38.74 -57.88 -11.96
CA MET A 274 -37.72 -56.84 -11.93
C MET A 274 -36.73 -57.02 -10.76
N GLU A 275 -35.44 -57.13 -11.05
CA GLU A 275 -34.38 -57.11 -10.03
C GLU A 275 -33.44 -55.93 -10.27
N LYS A 276 -33.29 -55.04 -9.27
CA LYS A 276 -32.48 -53.82 -9.40
C LYS A 276 -31.00 -54.16 -9.43
N ILE A 277 -30.26 -53.52 -10.34
CA ILE A 277 -28.80 -53.59 -10.42
C ILE A 277 -28.22 -52.39 -9.68
N GLU A 278 -27.43 -52.66 -8.64
CA GLU A 278 -26.86 -51.61 -7.78
C GLU A 278 -25.71 -50.84 -8.45
N ASN A 279 -24.86 -51.53 -9.22
CA ASN A 279 -23.71 -50.93 -9.95
C ASN A 279 -23.87 -51.15 -11.48
N PRO A 280 -24.86 -50.51 -12.12
CA PRO A 280 -25.12 -50.75 -13.54
C PRO A 280 -23.93 -50.36 -14.44
N GLU A 281 -23.07 -49.43 -14.01
CA GLU A 281 -21.83 -49.08 -14.72
C GLU A 281 -20.81 -50.21 -14.84
N GLU A 282 -20.95 -51.28 -14.04
CA GLU A 282 -20.16 -52.51 -14.16
C GLU A 282 -20.74 -53.48 -15.21
N ASN A 283 -21.96 -53.24 -15.69
CA ASN A 283 -22.58 -54.03 -16.74
C ASN A 283 -22.17 -53.54 -18.14
N LEU A 284 -21.59 -54.43 -18.95
CA LEU A 284 -21.04 -54.10 -20.26
C LEU A 284 -22.08 -53.54 -21.25
N GLN A 285 -23.25 -54.16 -21.36
CA GLN A 285 -24.27 -53.75 -22.34
C GLN A 285 -24.81 -52.36 -21.98
N TYR A 286 -25.17 -52.16 -20.71
CA TYR A 286 -25.61 -50.86 -20.21
C TYR A 286 -24.52 -49.80 -20.40
N ARG A 287 -23.27 -50.13 -20.03
CA ARG A 287 -22.18 -49.17 -20.09
C ARG A 287 -21.86 -48.73 -21.51
N LEU A 288 -21.85 -49.66 -22.46
CA LEU A 288 -21.66 -49.35 -23.88
C LEU A 288 -22.82 -48.51 -24.43
N TRP A 289 -24.06 -48.87 -24.10
CA TRP A 289 -25.23 -48.10 -24.50
C TRP A 289 -25.17 -46.65 -23.98
N ARG A 290 -24.90 -46.44 -22.69
CA ARG A 290 -24.71 -45.09 -22.13
C ARG A 290 -23.56 -44.34 -22.77
N ALA A 291 -22.44 -45.00 -23.06
CA ALA A 291 -21.30 -44.37 -23.72
C ALA A 291 -21.68 -43.82 -25.11
N LYS A 292 -22.45 -44.59 -25.89
CA LYS A 292 -22.96 -44.18 -27.22
C LYS A 292 -23.93 -42.99 -27.16
N GLN A 293 -24.56 -42.74 -26.01
CA GLN A 293 -25.47 -41.60 -25.81
C GLN A 293 -24.74 -40.29 -25.46
N ILE A 294 -23.43 -40.33 -25.16
CA ILE A 294 -22.68 -39.13 -24.83
C ILE A 294 -22.49 -38.29 -26.09
N SER A 295 -23.03 -37.06 -26.07
CA SER A 295 -22.85 -36.08 -27.15
C SER A 295 -21.47 -35.42 -27.10
N SER A 296 -20.90 -35.15 -28.27
CA SER A 296 -19.63 -34.44 -28.40
C SER A 296 -19.69 -32.96 -28.03
N ALA A 297 -20.89 -32.35 -28.03
CA ALA A 297 -21.05 -30.89 -27.97
C ALA A 297 -20.48 -30.22 -26.72
N ALA A 298 -20.34 -30.95 -25.61
CA ALA A 298 -19.85 -30.42 -24.34
C ALA A 298 -18.36 -30.64 -24.10
N TYR A 299 -17.70 -31.46 -24.93
CA TYR A 299 -16.35 -31.98 -24.66
C TYR A 299 -15.37 -31.57 -25.75
N THR A 300 -14.08 -31.50 -25.39
CA THR A 300 -13.02 -31.24 -26.36
C THR A 300 -12.97 -32.37 -27.39
N SER A 301 -12.63 -32.01 -28.62
CA SER A 301 -12.62 -32.94 -29.76
C SER A 301 -11.66 -34.11 -29.52
N ASP A 302 -10.51 -33.84 -28.91
CA ASP A 302 -9.51 -34.87 -28.57
C ASP A 302 -10.02 -35.85 -27.50
N SER A 303 -10.65 -35.36 -26.44
CA SER A 303 -11.15 -36.22 -25.37
C SER A 303 -12.34 -37.07 -25.84
N TYR A 304 -13.23 -36.50 -26.65
CA TYR A 304 -14.35 -37.22 -27.26
C TYR A 304 -13.89 -38.27 -28.28
N ALA A 305 -12.84 -37.99 -29.07
CA ALA A 305 -12.28 -38.96 -30.00
C ALA A 305 -11.76 -40.21 -29.27
N ASN A 306 -11.19 -40.07 -28.06
CA ASN A 306 -10.77 -41.20 -27.23
C ASN A 306 -11.97 -42.04 -26.76
N LEU A 307 -13.08 -41.41 -26.39
CA LEU A 307 -14.33 -42.11 -26.09
C LEU A 307 -14.84 -42.89 -27.31
N GLN A 308 -14.90 -42.26 -28.48
CA GLN A 308 -15.36 -42.92 -29.71
C GLN A 308 -14.49 -44.13 -30.05
N ALA A 309 -13.16 -44.02 -29.91
CA ALA A 309 -12.26 -45.14 -30.13
C ALA A 309 -12.51 -46.30 -29.16
N ALA A 310 -12.80 -46.01 -27.88
CA ALA A 310 -13.16 -47.03 -26.90
C ALA A 310 -14.50 -47.70 -27.24
N ILE A 311 -15.52 -46.92 -27.61
CA ILE A 311 -16.83 -47.41 -28.06
C ILE A 311 -16.67 -48.32 -29.28
N ASP A 312 -15.91 -47.90 -30.29
CA ASP A 312 -15.70 -48.65 -31.53
C ASP A 312 -14.99 -49.98 -31.27
N GLU A 313 -13.99 -49.99 -30.40
CA GLU A 313 -13.24 -51.21 -30.07
C GLU A 313 -14.10 -52.20 -29.28
N VAL A 314 -14.87 -51.72 -28.28
CA VAL A 314 -15.76 -52.58 -27.50
C VAL A 314 -16.92 -53.09 -28.36
N THR A 315 -17.50 -52.23 -29.20
CA THR A 315 -18.55 -52.61 -30.17
C THR A 315 -18.03 -53.73 -31.09
N LYS A 316 -16.84 -53.57 -31.68
CA LYS A 316 -16.24 -54.61 -32.55
C LYS A 316 -16.02 -55.93 -31.82
N GLN A 317 -15.67 -55.91 -30.54
CA GLN A 317 -15.54 -57.13 -29.76
C GLN A 317 -16.89 -57.83 -29.63
N LEU A 318 -17.94 -57.10 -29.23
CA LEU A 318 -19.31 -57.64 -29.12
C LEU A 318 -19.92 -58.06 -30.45
N GLU A 319 -19.46 -57.50 -31.57
CA GLU A 319 -19.87 -57.93 -32.91
C GLU A 319 -19.19 -59.22 -33.37
N ASN A 320 -17.89 -59.34 -33.11
CA ASN A 320 -17.02 -60.36 -33.70
C ASN A 320 -17.05 -61.67 -32.91
N ILE A 321 -18.21 -62.32 -32.87
CA ILE A 321 -18.48 -63.46 -31.99
C ILE A 321 -18.64 -64.80 -32.72
N TRP A 322 -19.00 -64.80 -34.01
CA TRP A 322 -19.26 -66.04 -34.73
C TRP A 322 -18.00 -66.68 -35.37
N PRO A 323 -17.83 -68.00 -35.34
CA PRO A 323 -16.65 -68.64 -35.94
C PRO A 323 -16.67 -68.65 -37.48
N TYR A 324 -17.87 -68.66 -38.07
CA TYR A 324 -18.08 -68.82 -39.51
C TYR A 324 -19.17 -67.88 -40.04
N GLN A 325 -19.12 -67.58 -41.34
CA GLN A 325 -20.15 -66.78 -42.00
C GLN A 325 -21.49 -67.51 -42.16
N GLN A 326 -21.56 -68.82 -41.95
CA GLN A 326 -22.81 -69.58 -42.02
C GLN A 326 -23.05 -70.29 -40.70
N ILE A 327 -24.29 -70.27 -40.22
CA ILE A 327 -24.65 -70.95 -38.97
C ILE A 327 -24.80 -72.45 -39.21
N THR A 328 -24.18 -73.24 -38.33
CA THR A 328 -24.37 -74.69 -38.27
C THR A 328 -25.76 -75.02 -37.73
N MET A 329 -26.46 -75.96 -38.37
CA MET A 329 -27.76 -76.45 -37.90
C MET A 329 -27.61 -77.82 -37.22
N ASN A 330 -28.28 -78.02 -36.09
CA ASN A 330 -28.43 -79.31 -35.41
C ASN A 330 -29.78 -79.95 -35.74
N GLY A 331 -29.82 -81.26 -35.94
CA GLY A 331 -31.02 -82.02 -36.30
C GLY A 331 -31.23 -82.17 -37.82
N THR A 332 -32.40 -82.67 -38.22
CA THR A 332 -32.75 -82.89 -39.64
C THR A 332 -34.21 -82.56 -39.91
N GLY A 333 -34.55 -82.19 -41.15
CA GLY A 333 -35.92 -81.87 -41.53
C GLY A 333 -36.49 -80.69 -40.72
N PHE A 334 -37.79 -80.72 -40.44
CA PHE A 334 -38.49 -79.60 -39.79
C PHE A 334 -38.08 -79.31 -38.35
N SER A 335 -37.35 -80.21 -37.69
CA SER A 335 -36.88 -80.02 -36.31
C SER A 335 -35.48 -79.43 -36.23
N ALA A 336 -34.81 -79.12 -37.35
CA ALA A 336 -33.48 -78.55 -37.31
C ALA A 336 -33.47 -77.16 -36.65
N GLN A 337 -32.49 -76.89 -35.78
CA GLN A 337 -32.30 -75.62 -35.06
C GLN A 337 -30.87 -75.10 -35.24
N PRO A 338 -30.65 -73.77 -35.22
CA PRO A 338 -29.31 -73.19 -35.25
C PRO A 338 -28.51 -73.58 -34.01
N ILE A 339 -27.21 -73.84 -34.19
CA ILE A 339 -26.25 -74.01 -33.09
C ILE A 339 -25.64 -72.65 -32.78
N LEU A 340 -25.76 -72.22 -31.53
CA LEU A 340 -25.19 -70.96 -31.04
C LEU A 340 -23.71 -71.14 -30.69
N GLU A 341 -22.85 -71.25 -31.71
CA GLU A 341 -21.39 -71.43 -31.55
C GLU A 341 -20.64 -70.10 -31.32
N GLN A 342 -21.27 -69.15 -30.64
CA GLN A 342 -20.75 -67.80 -30.45
C GLN A 342 -19.61 -67.79 -29.41
N LYS A 343 -18.72 -66.79 -29.52
CA LYS A 343 -17.75 -66.51 -28.48
C LYS A 343 -18.49 -66.02 -27.24
N GLU A 344 -18.44 -66.81 -26.18
CA GLU A 344 -18.79 -66.37 -24.83
C GLU A 344 -17.61 -65.60 -24.22
N PHE A 345 -17.88 -64.45 -23.60
CA PHE A 345 -16.86 -63.63 -22.93
C PHE A 345 -16.75 -63.98 -21.46
N THR A 346 -15.53 -64.14 -20.96
CA THR A 346 -15.33 -64.33 -19.51
C THR A 346 -15.63 -63.06 -18.73
N ASP A 347 -15.92 -63.19 -17.44
CA ASP A 347 -16.13 -62.04 -16.54
C ASP A 347 -14.96 -61.05 -16.60
N GLU A 348 -13.72 -61.55 -16.73
CA GLU A 348 -12.53 -60.70 -16.87
C GLU A 348 -12.47 -59.95 -18.20
N GLU A 349 -12.86 -60.58 -19.31
CA GLU A 349 -12.95 -59.91 -20.61
C GLU A 349 -14.04 -58.82 -20.61
N GLN A 350 -15.19 -59.12 -20.00
CA GLN A 350 -16.28 -58.15 -19.83
C GLN A 350 -15.86 -56.97 -18.96
N ALA A 351 -15.24 -57.24 -17.80
CA ALA A 351 -14.71 -56.22 -16.91
C ALA A 351 -13.64 -55.35 -17.58
N ALA A 352 -12.78 -55.93 -18.42
CA ALA A 352 -11.79 -55.17 -19.18
C ALA A 352 -12.42 -54.20 -20.19
N MET A 353 -13.46 -54.64 -20.91
CA MET A 353 -14.21 -53.76 -21.82
C MET A 353 -14.94 -52.64 -21.08
N VAL A 354 -15.56 -52.95 -19.94
CA VAL A 354 -16.19 -51.96 -19.05
C VAL A 354 -15.18 -50.95 -18.54
N GLN A 355 -14.03 -51.41 -18.04
CA GLN A 355 -12.98 -50.53 -17.55
C GLN A 355 -12.49 -49.59 -18.65
N LYS A 356 -12.33 -50.09 -19.88
CA LYS A 356 -11.93 -49.28 -21.03
C LYS A 356 -12.93 -48.15 -21.31
N LEU A 357 -14.23 -48.44 -21.25
CA LEU A 357 -15.27 -47.41 -21.39
C LEU A 357 -15.24 -46.43 -20.21
N ASN A 358 -15.04 -46.92 -18.98
CA ASN A 358 -14.91 -46.09 -17.80
C ASN A 358 -13.74 -45.12 -17.89
N ASP A 359 -12.55 -45.61 -18.25
CA ASP A 359 -11.34 -44.79 -18.40
C ASP A 359 -11.54 -43.70 -19.47
N ALA A 360 -12.19 -44.03 -20.59
CA ALA A 360 -12.44 -43.07 -21.66
C ALA A 360 -13.48 -42.00 -21.26
N ILE A 361 -14.50 -42.39 -20.49
CA ILE A 361 -15.54 -41.47 -20.00
C ILE A 361 -15.00 -40.57 -18.89
N ASP A 362 -14.21 -41.13 -17.96
CA ASP A 362 -13.53 -40.36 -16.91
C ASP A 362 -12.45 -39.42 -17.48
N GLY A 363 -11.92 -39.74 -18.67
CA GLY A 363 -10.96 -38.93 -19.42
C GLY A 363 -11.57 -37.83 -20.28
N LEU A 364 -12.90 -37.68 -20.31
CA LEU A 364 -13.55 -36.58 -21.02
C LEU A 364 -13.17 -35.23 -20.40
N GLU A 365 -12.83 -34.26 -21.26
CA GLU A 365 -12.56 -32.88 -20.84
C GLU A 365 -13.64 -31.96 -21.39
N GLU A 366 -14.35 -31.26 -20.50
CA GLU A 366 -15.36 -30.28 -20.89
C GLU A 366 -14.74 -29.03 -21.53
N ILE A 367 -15.39 -28.52 -22.57
CA ILE A 367 -15.06 -27.22 -23.17
C ILE A 367 -15.19 -26.13 -22.09
N GLY A 368 -14.15 -25.33 -21.92
CA GLY A 368 -14.05 -24.39 -20.80
C GLY A 368 -14.92 -23.14 -20.95
N ASP A 369 -15.60 -22.74 -19.88
CA ASP A 369 -16.30 -21.44 -19.82
C ASP A 369 -15.30 -20.27 -19.85
N LYS A 370 -15.37 -19.48 -20.93
CA LYS A 370 -14.47 -18.35 -21.19
C LYS A 370 -14.90 -17.04 -20.54
N THR A 371 -15.98 -17.02 -19.76
CA THR A 371 -16.53 -15.79 -19.16
C THR A 371 -15.48 -15.02 -18.34
N ASN A 372 -14.75 -15.70 -17.45
CA ASN A 372 -13.70 -15.07 -16.65
C ASN A 372 -12.50 -14.63 -17.51
N LEU A 373 -12.06 -15.48 -18.44
CA LEU A 373 -10.95 -15.17 -19.36
C LEU A 373 -11.26 -13.91 -20.19
N ASN A 374 -12.48 -13.79 -20.72
CA ASN A 374 -12.94 -12.64 -21.49
C ASN A 374 -12.92 -11.34 -20.66
N ALA A 375 -13.34 -11.41 -19.39
CA ALA A 375 -13.30 -10.27 -18.48
C ALA A 375 -11.85 -9.81 -18.21
N LEU A 376 -10.94 -10.76 -17.97
CA LEU A 376 -9.52 -10.47 -17.78
C LEU A 376 -8.87 -9.90 -19.05
N ILE A 377 -9.19 -10.43 -20.23
CA ILE A 377 -8.72 -9.87 -21.52
C ILE A 377 -9.20 -8.43 -21.68
N THR A 378 -10.46 -8.15 -21.38
CA THR A 378 -11.01 -6.79 -21.46
C THR A 378 -10.31 -5.83 -20.51
N GLU A 379 -10.00 -6.27 -19.29
CA GLU A 379 -9.27 -5.44 -18.32
C GLU A 379 -7.80 -5.24 -18.72
N ALA A 380 -7.16 -6.29 -19.24
CA ALA A 380 -5.82 -6.25 -19.79
C ALA A 380 -5.72 -5.24 -20.95
N GLU A 381 -6.69 -5.23 -21.86
CA GLU A 381 -6.73 -4.31 -23.00
C GLU A 381 -6.87 -2.82 -22.62
N ARG A 382 -7.26 -2.51 -21.38
CA ARG A 382 -7.33 -1.12 -20.88
C ARG A 382 -5.99 -0.60 -20.38
N LYS A 383 -5.00 -1.47 -20.14
CA LYS A 383 -3.67 -1.05 -19.69
C LYS A 383 -2.94 -0.32 -20.81
N VAL A 384 -2.12 0.67 -20.46
CA VAL A 384 -1.41 1.53 -21.42
C VAL A 384 0.09 1.31 -21.30
N GLU A 385 0.73 0.96 -22.42
CA GLU A 385 2.17 0.63 -22.47
C GLU A 385 3.08 1.70 -21.86
N ALA A 386 2.76 2.98 -22.11
CA ALA A 386 3.55 4.10 -21.63
C ALA A 386 3.61 4.20 -20.09
N ASP A 387 2.65 3.61 -19.38
CA ASP A 387 2.57 3.68 -17.91
C ASP A 387 3.48 2.65 -17.23
N TYR A 388 4.02 1.68 -17.98
CA TYR A 388 4.75 0.53 -17.44
C TYR A 388 6.17 0.40 -18.02
N THR A 389 7.05 -0.27 -17.29
CA THR A 389 8.41 -0.56 -17.75
C THR A 389 8.39 -1.53 -18.94
N PRO A 390 9.29 -1.38 -19.94
CA PRO A 390 9.29 -2.25 -21.12
C PRO A 390 9.35 -3.75 -20.81
N ASN A 391 10.12 -4.15 -19.80
CA ASN A 391 10.28 -5.56 -19.44
C ASN A 391 8.98 -6.15 -18.90
N SER A 392 8.32 -5.46 -17.97
CA SER A 392 7.05 -5.94 -17.39
C SER A 392 5.92 -5.92 -18.42
N TRP A 393 5.92 -4.91 -19.30
CA TRP A 393 4.97 -4.81 -20.39
C TRP A 393 5.10 -5.93 -21.42
N ALA A 394 6.32 -6.29 -21.81
CA ALA A 394 6.56 -7.36 -22.79
C ALA A 394 6.03 -8.72 -22.29
N ALA A 395 6.28 -9.07 -21.02
CA ALA A 395 5.76 -10.28 -20.40
C ALA A 395 4.22 -10.28 -20.32
N PHE A 396 3.64 -9.13 -19.97
CA PHE A 396 2.18 -8.93 -19.98
C PHE A 396 1.56 -9.08 -21.38
N GLN A 397 2.18 -8.49 -22.41
CA GLN A 397 1.71 -8.63 -23.79
C GLN A 397 1.76 -10.08 -24.29
N GLU A 398 2.79 -10.83 -23.94
CA GLU A 398 2.88 -12.25 -24.28
C GLU A 398 1.76 -13.06 -23.61
N SER A 399 1.49 -12.81 -22.33
CA SER A 399 0.39 -13.45 -21.61
C SER A 399 -0.98 -13.09 -22.20
N LEU A 400 -1.20 -11.82 -22.55
CA LEU A 400 -2.44 -11.36 -23.22
C LEU A 400 -2.61 -12.02 -24.60
N LYS A 401 -1.52 -12.16 -25.36
CA LYS A 401 -1.55 -12.86 -26.65
C LYS A 401 -1.95 -14.32 -26.48
N ASN A 402 -1.37 -15.02 -25.51
CA ASN A 402 -1.69 -16.43 -25.22
C ASN A 402 -3.15 -16.57 -24.74
N ALA A 403 -3.61 -15.68 -23.88
CA ALA A 403 -5.00 -15.62 -23.43
C ALA A 403 -5.98 -15.43 -24.58
N LYS A 404 -5.67 -14.54 -25.54
CA LYS A 404 -6.48 -14.34 -26.76
C LYS A 404 -6.48 -15.54 -27.69
N ALA A 405 -5.37 -16.28 -27.77
CA ALA A 405 -5.33 -17.52 -28.53
C ALA A 405 -6.29 -18.57 -27.94
N VAL A 406 -6.27 -18.77 -26.62
CA VAL A 406 -7.20 -19.68 -25.92
C VAL A 406 -8.65 -19.18 -25.99
N GLN A 407 -8.87 -17.86 -25.95
CA GLN A 407 -10.20 -17.27 -26.16
C GLN A 407 -10.77 -17.63 -27.53
N ALA A 408 -9.95 -17.56 -28.60
CA ALA A 408 -10.37 -17.80 -29.98
C ALA A 408 -10.58 -19.29 -30.29
N ASP A 409 -10.00 -20.20 -29.50
CA ASP A 409 -10.07 -21.64 -29.72
C ASP A 409 -11.38 -22.23 -29.17
N GLU A 410 -12.38 -22.46 -30.02
CA GLU A 410 -13.69 -23.01 -29.64
C GLU A 410 -13.62 -24.38 -28.93
N ASP A 411 -12.53 -25.14 -29.14
CA ASP A 411 -12.31 -26.47 -28.54
C ASP A 411 -11.49 -26.40 -27.24
N ALA A 412 -11.14 -25.20 -26.76
CA ALA A 412 -10.30 -25.04 -25.58
C ALA A 412 -10.95 -25.65 -24.34
N GLY A 413 -10.26 -26.62 -23.74
CA GLY A 413 -10.69 -27.31 -22.54
C GLY A 413 -10.66 -26.42 -21.30
N THR A 414 -11.41 -26.84 -20.27
CA THR A 414 -11.46 -26.16 -18.97
C THR A 414 -10.07 -25.93 -18.37
N SER A 415 -9.13 -26.86 -18.56
CA SER A 415 -7.76 -26.72 -18.05
C SER A 415 -7.01 -25.57 -18.73
N GLN A 416 -7.09 -25.48 -20.06
CA GLN A 416 -6.44 -24.45 -20.86
C GLN A 416 -7.01 -23.06 -20.57
N VAL A 417 -8.34 -22.94 -20.50
CA VAL A 417 -9.03 -21.68 -20.19
C VAL A 417 -8.63 -21.17 -18.80
N ASN A 418 -8.63 -22.03 -17.79
CA ASN A 418 -8.23 -21.66 -16.44
C ASN A 418 -6.75 -21.27 -16.35
N ALA A 419 -5.87 -22.01 -17.01
CA ALA A 419 -4.44 -21.72 -17.03
C ALA A 419 -4.16 -20.37 -17.71
N ALA A 420 -4.81 -20.08 -18.84
CA ALA A 420 -4.70 -18.80 -19.54
C ALA A 420 -5.21 -17.63 -18.70
N ALA A 421 -6.34 -17.81 -17.99
CA ALA A 421 -6.88 -16.80 -17.10
C ALA A 421 -5.92 -16.49 -15.95
N GLN A 422 -5.39 -17.52 -15.28
CA GLN A 422 -4.43 -17.36 -14.19
C GLN A 422 -3.13 -16.68 -14.67
N ALA A 423 -2.60 -17.10 -15.82
CA ALA A 423 -1.39 -16.52 -16.39
C ALA A 423 -1.58 -15.04 -16.76
N LEU A 424 -2.75 -14.66 -17.29
CA LEU A 424 -3.05 -13.26 -17.61
C LEU A 424 -3.25 -12.42 -16.34
N GLU A 425 -3.96 -12.94 -15.35
CA GLU A 425 -4.16 -12.27 -14.07
C GLU A 425 -2.81 -12.00 -13.35
N GLU A 426 -1.92 -12.99 -13.33
CA GLU A 426 -0.59 -12.84 -12.73
C GLU A 426 0.28 -11.85 -13.51
N ALA A 427 0.22 -11.90 -14.84
CA ALA A 427 0.94 -10.94 -15.67
C ALA A 427 0.45 -9.50 -15.46
N MET A 428 -0.85 -9.28 -15.24
CA MET A 428 -1.38 -7.98 -14.85
C MET A 428 -0.90 -7.53 -13.46
N LYS A 429 -0.78 -8.43 -12.49
CA LYS A 429 -0.30 -8.12 -11.12
C LYS A 429 1.19 -7.77 -11.08
N THR A 430 1.98 -8.35 -11.97
CA THR A 430 3.44 -8.18 -12.05
C THR A 430 3.87 -7.00 -12.93
N LEU A 431 2.92 -6.28 -13.55
CA LEU A 431 3.17 -5.01 -14.23
C LEU A 431 3.84 -4.02 -13.27
N THR A 432 4.97 -3.45 -13.71
CA THR A 432 5.75 -2.48 -12.92
C THR A 432 5.53 -1.09 -13.51
N PRO A 433 4.88 -0.17 -12.77
CA PRO A 433 4.70 1.21 -13.22
C PRO A 433 6.05 1.89 -13.48
N ARG A 434 6.08 2.80 -14.45
CA ARG A 434 7.24 3.69 -14.61
C ARG A 434 7.30 4.68 -13.44
N VAL A 435 8.52 4.97 -13.03
CA VAL A 435 8.82 5.95 -11.98
C VAL A 435 8.92 7.36 -12.55
N ASP A 436 8.56 8.36 -11.75
CA ASP A 436 8.68 9.76 -12.13
C ASP A 436 10.14 10.22 -12.02
N THR A 437 10.74 10.60 -13.16
CA THR A 437 12.13 11.05 -13.26
C THR A 437 12.29 12.57 -13.21
N SER A 438 11.21 13.33 -13.06
CA SER A 438 11.22 14.80 -13.18
C SER A 438 12.16 15.49 -12.19
N LYS A 439 12.21 15.00 -10.94
CA LYS A 439 13.07 15.55 -9.90
C LYS A 439 14.55 15.24 -10.14
N LEU A 440 14.90 13.98 -10.44
CA LEU A 440 16.28 13.61 -10.82
C LEU A 440 16.75 14.40 -12.05
N THR A 441 15.89 14.55 -13.07
CA THR A 441 16.18 15.37 -14.26
C THR A 441 16.47 16.82 -13.88
N SER A 442 15.69 17.40 -12.96
CA SER A 442 15.88 18.77 -12.49
C SER A 442 17.15 18.94 -11.65
N LEU A 443 17.54 17.94 -10.86
CA LEU A 443 18.78 17.92 -10.09
C LEU A 443 20.00 17.83 -11.01
N VAL A 444 19.96 16.97 -12.02
CA VAL A 444 21.00 16.87 -13.04
C VAL A 444 21.18 18.21 -13.76
N ALA A 445 20.09 18.88 -14.12
CA ALA A 445 20.15 20.21 -14.75
C ALA A 445 20.83 21.24 -13.84
N GLN A 446 20.44 21.31 -12.56
CA GLN A 446 21.06 22.21 -11.57
C GLN A 446 22.54 21.90 -11.36
N ALA A 447 22.91 20.63 -11.20
CA ALA A 447 24.29 20.20 -10.99
C ALA A 447 25.20 20.60 -12.16
N LYS A 448 24.68 20.57 -13.38
CA LYS A 448 25.39 20.99 -14.60
C LYS A 448 25.58 22.50 -14.73
N GLU A 449 24.84 23.30 -13.99
CA GLU A 449 25.02 24.76 -13.93
C GLU A 449 26.16 25.18 -13.00
N ILE A 450 26.62 24.28 -12.11
CA ILE A 450 27.74 24.53 -11.22
C ILE A 450 29.03 24.55 -12.05
N GLU A 451 29.90 25.54 -11.83
CA GLU A 451 31.23 25.65 -12.43
C GLU A 451 32.32 25.29 -11.41
N GLN A 452 33.44 24.70 -11.87
CA GLN A 452 34.51 24.22 -10.98
C GLN A 452 35.08 25.31 -10.05
N GLY A 453 35.29 26.53 -10.53
CA GLY A 453 35.71 27.66 -9.71
C GLY A 453 36.92 27.36 -8.80
N ASN A 454 36.77 27.62 -7.51
CA ASN A 454 37.77 27.35 -6.46
C ASN A 454 37.48 26.03 -5.69
N TYR A 455 36.59 25.19 -6.20
CA TYR A 455 36.35 23.89 -5.59
C TYR A 455 37.54 22.96 -5.81
N THR A 456 37.82 22.10 -4.84
CA THR A 456 38.91 21.12 -4.92
C THR A 456 38.67 20.15 -6.07
N ASP A 457 39.75 19.68 -6.70
CA ASP A 457 39.68 18.71 -7.80
C ASP A 457 38.93 17.44 -7.38
N GLU A 458 39.11 16.98 -6.14
CA GLU A 458 38.44 15.79 -5.61
C GLU A 458 36.92 15.97 -5.48
N SER A 459 36.47 17.10 -4.94
CA SER A 459 35.03 17.35 -4.74
C SER A 459 34.32 17.64 -6.06
N TRP A 460 35.03 18.28 -7.00
CA TRP A 460 34.54 18.50 -8.35
C TRP A 460 34.41 17.21 -9.16
N ASP A 461 35.42 16.33 -9.13
CA ASP A 461 35.38 15.02 -9.80
C ASP A 461 34.25 14.13 -9.23
N ALA A 462 34.01 14.19 -7.91
CA ALA A 462 32.89 13.51 -7.27
C ALA A 462 31.52 13.99 -7.81
N LEU A 463 31.34 15.30 -8.00
CA LEU A 463 30.13 15.86 -8.63
C LEU A 463 29.97 15.39 -10.07
N GLN A 464 31.03 15.46 -10.88
CA GLN A 464 30.96 15.03 -12.29
C GLN A 464 30.61 13.54 -12.43
N LYS A 465 31.17 12.68 -11.57
CA LYS A 465 30.80 11.26 -11.52
C LYS A 465 29.35 11.04 -11.11
N ALA A 466 28.84 11.80 -10.14
CA ALA A 466 27.44 11.70 -9.71
C ALA A 466 26.48 12.17 -10.81
N ILE A 467 26.83 13.23 -11.56
CA ILE A 467 26.06 13.68 -12.73
C ILE A 467 26.00 12.56 -13.78
N ALA A 468 27.16 11.99 -14.15
CA ALA A 468 27.21 10.93 -15.15
C ALA A 468 26.39 9.69 -14.75
N ALA A 469 26.46 9.27 -13.48
CA ALA A 469 25.68 8.14 -12.96
C ALA A 469 24.17 8.44 -12.96
N ALA A 470 23.77 9.67 -12.61
CA ALA A 470 22.36 10.08 -12.66
C ALA A 470 21.83 10.14 -14.10
N GLU A 471 22.64 10.57 -15.08
CA GLU A 471 22.27 10.53 -16.50
C GLU A 471 22.14 9.11 -17.04
N GLU A 472 23.09 8.23 -16.71
CA GLU A 472 23.01 6.80 -17.09
C GLU A 472 21.75 6.15 -16.50
N ALA A 473 21.39 6.50 -15.26
CA ALA A 473 20.16 6.04 -14.65
C ALA A 473 18.92 6.52 -15.44
N LEU A 474 18.84 7.80 -15.81
CA LEU A 474 17.72 8.36 -16.60
C LEU A 474 17.53 7.69 -17.96
N ASP A 475 18.59 7.15 -18.55
CA ASP A 475 18.53 6.40 -19.81
C ASP A 475 17.99 4.96 -19.64
N ASN A 476 17.88 4.44 -18.41
CA ASN A 476 17.33 3.11 -18.14
C ASN A 476 15.79 3.14 -18.08
N PRO A 477 15.08 2.55 -19.06
CA PRO A 477 13.61 2.59 -19.10
C PRO A 477 12.94 1.66 -18.08
N ASN A 478 13.70 0.88 -17.32
CA ASN A 478 13.23 -0.03 -16.27
C ASN A 478 13.67 0.40 -14.86
N LEU A 479 13.99 1.68 -14.65
CA LEU A 479 14.33 2.24 -13.34
C LEU A 479 13.32 1.86 -12.25
N SER A 480 13.83 1.50 -11.07
CA SER A 480 13.01 1.37 -9.86
C SER A 480 12.95 2.69 -9.08
N GLN A 481 12.00 2.79 -8.14
CA GLN A 481 11.86 3.98 -7.31
C GLN A 481 13.06 4.15 -6.35
N ASP A 482 13.65 3.03 -5.92
CA ASP A 482 14.83 3.01 -5.07
C ASP A 482 16.08 3.47 -5.85
N ASP A 483 16.22 3.05 -7.12
CA ASP A 483 17.30 3.52 -7.99
C ASP A 483 17.23 5.04 -8.16
N ILE A 484 16.05 5.60 -8.47
CA ILE A 484 15.86 7.05 -8.57
C ILE A 484 16.19 7.74 -7.25
N SER A 485 15.65 7.26 -6.12
CA SER A 485 15.85 7.91 -4.82
C SER A 485 17.33 7.88 -4.41
N GLY A 486 18.03 6.78 -4.71
CA GLY A 486 19.47 6.65 -4.51
C GLY A 486 20.27 7.62 -5.38
N GLN A 487 19.94 7.75 -6.67
CA GLN A 487 20.62 8.68 -7.56
C GLN A 487 20.36 10.14 -7.18
N GLU A 488 19.13 10.49 -6.78
CA GLU A 488 18.81 11.82 -6.25
C GLU A 488 19.64 12.13 -5.00
N GLY A 489 19.73 11.20 -4.05
CA GLY A 489 20.54 11.35 -2.84
C GLY A 489 22.03 11.46 -3.14
N ASN A 490 22.56 10.62 -4.02
CA ASN A 490 23.97 10.65 -4.42
C ASN A 490 24.33 11.96 -5.10
N LEU A 491 23.51 12.43 -6.05
CA LEU A 491 23.73 13.69 -6.73
C LEU A 491 23.60 14.88 -5.78
N GLN A 492 22.59 14.88 -4.89
CA GLN A 492 22.42 15.93 -3.89
C GLN A 492 23.59 15.96 -2.89
N ASN A 493 24.09 14.81 -2.46
CA ASN A 493 25.25 14.71 -1.58
C ASN A 493 26.53 15.21 -2.27
N ALA A 494 26.70 14.91 -3.56
CA ALA A 494 27.84 15.40 -4.33
C ALA A 494 27.79 16.92 -4.52
N ILE A 495 26.60 17.50 -4.73
CA ILE A 495 26.39 18.95 -4.74
C ILE A 495 26.76 19.55 -3.37
N ASN A 496 26.27 18.96 -2.27
CA ASN A 496 26.54 19.44 -0.92
C ASN A 496 28.00 19.23 -0.48
N GLY A 497 28.70 18.26 -1.07
CA GLY A 497 30.08 17.87 -0.76
C GLY A 497 31.14 18.63 -1.55
N LEU A 498 30.77 19.68 -2.29
CA LEU A 498 31.72 20.59 -2.92
C LEU A 498 32.53 21.36 -1.86
N VAL A 499 33.85 21.29 -1.93
CA VAL A 499 34.78 21.90 -0.95
C VAL A 499 35.63 22.95 -1.64
N ILE A 500 35.77 24.15 -1.06
CA ILE A 500 36.62 25.21 -1.58
C ILE A 500 38.06 25.01 -1.09
N GLU A 501 39.04 25.15 -1.97
CA GLU A 501 40.46 25.02 -1.63
C GLU A 501 40.89 26.06 -0.56
N GLY A 502 41.44 25.60 0.58
CA GLY A 502 41.99 26.45 1.65
C GLY A 502 41.12 26.69 2.90
N THR A 503 40.05 25.91 3.13
CA THR A 503 39.22 26.01 4.35
C THR A 503 39.68 25.07 5.48
N LEU A 504 39.86 25.60 6.70
CA LEU A 504 40.21 24.83 7.90
C LEU A 504 39.02 23.98 8.39
N ASP A 505 39.23 22.69 8.64
CA ASP A 505 38.23 21.78 9.23
C ASP A 505 38.49 21.60 10.73
N LYS A 506 37.48 21.91 11.56
CA LYS A 506 37.54 21.78 13.03
C LYS A 506 37.87 20.37 13.54
N ASN A 507 37.61 19.33 12.74
CA ASN A 507 37.85 17.95 13.13
C ASN A 507 39.24 17.43 12.71
N SER A 508 39.97 18.19 11.90
CA SER A 508 41.27 17.79 11.34
C SER A 508 42.29 18.93 11.31
N LEU A 509 42.30 19.77 12.34
CA LEU A 509 43.33 20.80 12.48
C LEU A 509 44.71 20.15 12.75
N GLU A 510 45.73 20.65 12.07
CA GLU A 510 47.13 20.31 12.37
C GLU A 510 47.55 20.96 13.70
N ASP A 511 48.59 20.41 14.34
CA ASP A 511 49.18 21.01 15.54
C ASP A 511 49.62 22.45 15.27
N GLY A 512 49.11 23.40 16.06
CA GLY A 512 49.25 24.83 15.76
C GLY A 512 48.36 25.72 16.62
N VAL A 513 48.39 27.03 16.31
CA VAL A 513 47.61 28.06 17.02
C VAL A 513 46.57 28.64 16.08
N TYR A 514 45.35 28.77 16.58
CA TYR A 514 44.20 29.26 15.85
C TYR A 514 43.47 30.31 16.68
N SER A 515 42.82 31.25 16.01
CA SER A 515 41.87 32.18 16.62
C SER A 515 40.45 31.75 16.28
N ILE A 516 39.56 31.80 17.27
CA ILE A 516 38.13 31.54 17.09
C ILE A 516 37.31 32.53 17.91
N TYR A 517 36.21 33.03 17.35
CA TYR A 517 35.28 33.90 18.06
C TYR A 517 34.39 33.08 19.01
N GLY A 518 34.19 33.59 20.22
CA GLY A 518 33.36 32.93 21.24
C GLY A 518 32.54 33.89 22.08
N GLU A 519 31.29 33.50 22.39
CA GLU A 519 30.38 34.25 23.27
C GLU A 519 29.87 33.38 24.42
N MET A 520 29.70 33.96 25.60
CA MET A 520 29.10 33.26 26.75
C MET A 520 27.59 33.45 26.72
N VAL A 521 26.84 32.37 26.64
CA VAL A 521 25.37 32.36 26.65
C VAL A 521 24.84 31.56 27.82
N LYS A 522 23.59 31.83 28.20
CA LYS A 522 22.90 31.03 29.22
C LYS A 522 22.59 29.64 28.70
N THR A 523 22.31 28.71 29.60
CA THR A 523 21.91 27.33 29.26
C THR A 523 20.63 27.24 28.42
N ASN A 524 19.83 28.31 28.35
CA ASN A 524 18.69 28.42 27.43
C ASN A 524 19.08 28.66 25.95
N ARG A 525 20.37 28.83 25.64
CA ARG A 525 20.95 29.03 24.30
C ARG A 525 20.48 30.28 23.54
N GLN A 526 19.70 31.16 24.18
CA GLN A 526 19.11 32.34 23.54
C GLN A 526 19.69 33.65 24.08
N GLU A 527 19.87 33.75 25.40
CA GLU A 527 20.31 34.98 26.05
C GLU A 527 21.80 34.96 26.34
N LYS A 528 22.48 36.09 26.17
CA LYS A 528 23.87 36.25 26.61
C LYS A 528 23.97 36.08 28.13
N SER A 529 25.03 35.41 28.57
CA SER A 529 25.40 35.32 29.99
C SER A 529 25.96 36.67 30.43
N MET A 530 25.80 37.00 31.71
CA MET A 530 26.46 38.17 32.29
C MET A 530 27.99 38.02 32.28
N SER A 531 28.51 36.79 32.27
CA SER A 531 29.94 36.51 32.10
C SER A 531 30.45 36.79 30.68
N ASN A 532 29.58 37.05 29.71
CA ASN A 532 29.99 37.38 28.34
C ASN A 532 30.84 38.66 28.30
N ASP A 533 30.49 39.63 29.12
CA ASP A 533 31.15 40.93 29.17
C ASP A 533 32.42 40.91 30.04
N ALA A 534 32.89 39.72 30.41
CA ALA A 534 34.10 39.51 31.20
C ALA A 534 35.19 38.77 30.40
N ILE A 535 34.96 38.49 29.12
CA ILE A 535 35.87 37.71 28.28
C ILE A 535 36.29 38.51 27.04
N ASN A 536 37.53 38.30 26.59
CA ASN A 536 37.91 38.62 25.22
C ASN A 536 37.23 37.61 24.26
N HIS A 537 36.45 38.14 23.31
CA HIS A 537 35.70 37.31 22.36
C HIS A 537 36.59 36.62 21.33
N THR A 538 37.84 37.02 21.17
CA THR A 538 38.82 36.31 20.34
C THR A 538 39.57 35.31 21.20
N ILE A 539 39.17 34.03 21.12
CA ILE A 539 39.70 32.96 21.94
C ILE A 539 40.83 32.26 21.21
N LYS A 540 41.92 31.97 21.93
CA LYS A 540 43.03 31.19 21.41
C LYS A 540 42.69 29.70 21.50
N LEU A 541 42.71 29.02 20.35
CA LEU A 541 42.61 27.57 20.23
C LEU A 541 43.99 27.01 19.86
N THR A 542 44.54 26.14 20.71
CA THR A 542 45.81 25.45 20.43
C THR A 542 45.56 23.97 20.23
N VAL A 543 46.16 23.39 19.18
CA VAL A 543 46.17 21.95 18.93
C VAL A 543 47.58 21.41 19.21
N GLU A 544 47.69 20.50 20.18
CA GLU A 544 48.95 19.88 20.60
C GLU A 544 48.76 18.36 20.66
N ASP A 545 49.52 17.58 19.88
CA ASP A 545 49.38 16.12 19.77
C ASP A 545 47.93 15.67 19.49
N GLY A 546 47.21 16.42 18.63
CA GLY A 546 45.80 16.18 18.30
C GLY A 546 44.80 16.47 19.43
N LYS A 547 45.21 17.15 20.51
CA LYS A 547 44.33 17.62 21.59
C LYS A 547 44.11 19.12 21.52
N TYR A 548 42.87 19.53 21.75
CA TYR A 548 42.40 20.90 21.59
C TYR A 548 42.33 21.59 22.94
N TYR A 549 42.86 22.81 23.02
CA TYR A 549 42.86 23.63 24.24
C TYR A 549 42.35 25.04 23.94
N LEU A 550 41.45 25.53 24.78
CA LEU A 550 41.02 26.93 24.76
C LEU A 550 41.78 27.71 25.82
N THR A 551 42.35 28.84 25.41
CA THR A 551 42.92 29.86 26.32
C THR A 551 42.04 31.09 26.25
N MET A 552 41.43 31.46 27.38
CA MET A 552 40.55 32.61 27.50
C MET A 552 41.20 33.69 28.33
N ASP A 553 40.98 34.93 27.91
CA ASP A 553 41.44 36.15 28.56
C ASP A 553 40.25 36.85 29.20
N PHE A 554 40.39 37.24 30.47
CA PHE A 554 39.33 37.85 31.27
C PHE A 554 39.65 39.28 31.63
N HIS A 555 38.60 40.10 31.69
CA HIS A 555 38.67 41.46 32.18
C HIS A 555 37.54 41.72 33.20
N GLY A 556 37.64 42.85 33.89
CA GLY A 556 36.63 43.25 34.86
C GLY A 556 35.28 43.51 34.19
N LEU A 557 34.20 43.22 34.91
CA LEU A 557 32.82 43.42 34.48
C LEU A 557 32.07 44.38 35.42
N ALA A 558 31.19 45.20 34.85
CA ALA A 558 30.32 46.11 35.60
C ALA A 558 28.87 45.62 35.57
N TYR A 559 28.24 45.46 36.73
CA TYR A 559 26.85 45.06 36.84
C TYR A 559 26.11 45.75 38.00
N LEU A 560 24.94 46.33 37.70
CA LEU A 560 24.05 47.00 38.67
C LEU A 560 24.78 47.93 39.67
N ASN A 561 25.75 48.71 39.16
CA ASN A 561 26.61 49.66 39.89
C ASN A 561 27.75 49.05 40.72
N LYS A 562 27.99 47.73 40.62
CA LYS A 562 29.17 47.09 41.18
C LYS A 562 30.12 46.70 40.06
N PHE A 563 31.40 46.77 40.33
CA PHE A 563 32.44 46.28 39.43
C PHE A 563 33.09 45.08 40.10
N GLY A 564 33.29 44.01 39.35
CA GLY A 564 33.91 42.78 39.86
C GLY A 564 34.53 41.98 38.72
N TYR A 565 34.94 40.75 39.05
CA TYR A 565 35.66 39.88 38.14
C TYR A 565 35.03 38.49 38.16
N LEU A 566 35.18 37.76 37.05
CA LEU A 566 34.90 36.33 37.03
C LEU A 566 35.98 35.63 37.86
N ALA A 567 35.57 34.89 38.88
CA ALA A 567 36.48 34.38 39.91
C ALA A 567 36.88 32.92 39.71
N GLU A 568 35.95 32.08 39.30
CA GLU A 568 36.25 30.68 38.98
C GLU A 568 35.61 30.29 37.66
N LEU A 569 36.34 29.50 36.87
CA LEU A 569 35.80 28.83 35.71
C LEU A 569 36.15 27.35 35.79
N SER A 570 35.14 26.50 35.60
CA SER A 570 35.29 25.07 35.45
C SER A 570 34.64 24.60 34.15
N TYR A 571 35.13 23.49 33.60
CA TYR A 571 34.58 22.84 32.42
C TYR A 571 34.02 21.46 32.78
N TYR A 572 33.08 20.96 31.99
CA TYR A 572 32.57 19.60 32.15
C TYR A 572 33.44 18.61 31.38
N ASP A 573 33.84 17.52 32.04
CA ASP A 573 34.57 16.43 31.39
C ASP A 573 33.68 15.65 30.41
N ASN A 574 34.30 14.86 29.53
CA ASN A 574 33.59 13.99 28.59
C ASN A 574 32.53 13.12 29.29
N GLY A 575 31.35 13.01 28.65
CA GLY A 575 30.23 12.23 29.18
C GLY A 575 29.18 13.07 29.93
N TYR A 576 29.26 14.40 29.89
CA TYR A 576 28.18 15.26 30.34
C TYR A 576 26.90 15.07 29.49
N THR A 577 25.75 15.38 30.07
CA THR A 577 24.45 15.32 29.41
C THR A 577 23.63 16.58 29.71
N TYR A 578 22.67 16.90 28.83
CA TYR A 578 21.72 18.00 29.04
C TYR A 578 20.40 17.45 29.57
N GLY A 579 19.97 17.93 30.74
CA GLY A 579 18.66 17.62 31.32
C GLY A 579 17.49 18.26 30.56
N GLN A 580 16.26 17.92 30.94
CA GLN A 580 15.02 18.33 30.26
C GLN A 580 14.82 19.85 30.12
N TYR A 581 15.55 20.66 30.89
CA TYR A 581 15.48 22.13 30.89
C TYR A 581 16.81 22.80 30.58
N GLY A 582 17.77 22.08 29.99
CA GLY A 582 19.08 22.63 29.61
C GLY A 582 20.13 22.65 30.73
N THR A 583 19.82 22.11 31.91
CA THR A 583 20.78 21.91 32.99
C THR A 583 21.88 20.94 32.57
N VAL A 584 23.14 21.25 32.87
CA VAL A 584 24.28 20.40 32.49
C VAL A 584 24.62 19.45 33.63
N GLU A 585 24.57 18.14 33.36
CA GLU A 585 24.93 17.10 34.32
C GLU A 585 26.24 16.42 33.89
N GLY A 586 27.28 16.48 34.72
CA GLY A 586 28.57 15.85 34.42
C GLY A 586 29.63 16.11 35.49
N ALA A 587 30.83 15.58 35.27
CA ALA A 587 31.96 15.82 36.17
C ALA A 587 32.57 17.19 35.89
N LEU A 588 32.58 18.06 36.90
CA LEU A 588 33.10 19.43 36.79
C LEU A 588 34.58 19.49 37.18
N ILE A 589 35.42 20.05 36.30
CA ILE A 589 36.87 20.17 36.50
C ILE A 589 37.28 21.65 36.43
N PRO A 590 37.97 22.20 37.45
CA PRO A 590 38.49 23.56 37.41
C PRO A 590 39.44 23.80 36.24
N ALA A 591 39.30 24.94 35.56
CA ALA A 591 40.25 25.38 34.54
C ALA A 591 41.62 25.71 35.16
N THR A 592 42.68 25.59 34.37
CA THR A 592 44.03 25.94 34.82
C THR A 592 44.23 27.45 34.72
N VAL A 593 44.48 28.11 35.84
CA VAL A 593 44.82 29.55 35.86
C VAL A 593 46.26 29.75 35.39
N LEU A 594 46.45 30.55 34.34
CA LEU A 594 47.75 30.88 33.76
C LEU A 594 48.34 32.16 34.37
N SER A 595 47.51 33.19 34.54
CA SER A 595 47.83 34.47 35.15
C SER A 595 46.66 34.94 36.04
N THR A 596 46.92 35.91 36.91
CA THR A 596 45.91 36.52 37.77
C THR A 596 45.86 38.02 37.56
N GLN A 597 44.69 38.61 37.75
CA GLN A 597 44.45 40.04 37.65
C GLN A 597 45.40 40.81 38.58
N LYS A 598 45.94 41.92 38.07
CA LYS A 598 46.88 42.81 38.78
C LYS A 598 46.36 44.23 38.75
N ASN A 599 46.78 45.03 39.72
CA ASN A 599 46.67 46.48 39.62
C ASN A 599 47.70 47.03 38.61
N ALA A 600 47.53 48.29 38.19
CA ALA A 600 48.46 48.95 37.26
C ALA A 600 49.91 49.03 37.78
N ASP A 601 50.11 48.99 39.10
CA ASP A 601 51.44 48.95 39.73
C ASP A 601 52.06 47.53 39.81
N GLY A 602 51.33 46.53 39.31
CA GLY A 602 51.72 45.12 39.31
C GLY A 602 51.41 44.36 40.60
N SER A 603 50.77 44.99 41.60
CA SER A 603 50.34 44.29 42.81
C SER A 603 49.16 43.37 42.53
N ASP A 604 48.94 42.40 43.43
CA ASP A 604 47.72 41.59 43.43
C ASP A 604 46.48 42.47 43.59
N LEU A 605 45.46 42.18 42.77
CA LEU A 605 44.19 42.88 42.81
C LEU A 605 43.33 42.36 43.97
N TYR A 606 42.97 43.27 44.88
CA TYR A 606 42.00 43.02 45.94
C TYR A 606 40.87 44.05 45.90
N ASP A 607 39.62 43.56 45.98
CA ASP A 607 38.39 44.34 46.02
C ASP A 607 37.52 43.96 47.24
N GLU A 608 36.28 44.44 47.27
CA GLU A 608 35.37 44.18 48.39
C GLU A 608 34.99 42.71 48.55
N PHE A 609 35.12 41.89 47.50
CA PHE A 609 34.69 40.50 47.50
C PHE A 609 35.82 39.54 47.87
N ASN A 610 37.07 39.81 47.50
CA ASN A 610 38.18 38.90 47.77
C ASN A 610 39.09 39.28 48.95
N GLN A 611 38.81 40.42 49.60
CA GLN A 611 39.41 40.78 50.89
C GLN A 611 38.76 40.00 52.06
N ALA A 612 39.34 40.13 53.26
CA ALA A 612 38.83 39.47 54.47
C ALA A 612 37.36 39.85 54.75
N GLY A 613 36.48 38.85 54.85
CA GLY A 613 35.04 39.02 55.06
C GLY A 613 34.17 39.16 53.80
N GLY A 614 34.75 39.09 52.59
CA GLY A 614 34.01 39.06 51.33
C GLY A 614 33.66 37.65 50.84
N SER A 615 32.80 37.52 49.83
CA SER A 615 32.33 36.23 49.28
C SER A 615 33.39 35.38 48.58
N TYR A 616 34.56 35.95 48.29
CA TYR A 616 35.70 35.30 47.64
C TYR A 616 37.01 35.48 48.40
N GLU A 617 36.93 35.53 49.74
CA GLU A 617 38.04 35.85 50.63
C GLU A 617 39.34 35.07 50.33
N GLY A 618 40.43 35.81 50.17
CA GLY A 618 41.80 35.28 50.15
C GLY A 618 42.25 34.67 48.81
N LYS A 619 41.42 34.74 47.77
CA LYS A 619 41.72 34.21 46.43
C LYS A 619 41.94 35.34 45.42
N LEU A 620 42.80 35.10 44.44
CA LEU A 620 43.10 36.05 43.36
C LEU A 620 42.22 35.76 42.15
N TYR A 621 41.82 36.80 41.43
CA TYR A 621 41.01 36.65 40.22
C TYR A 621 41.86 36.15 39.04
N PRO A 622 41.38 35.19 38.24
CA PRO A 622 42.05 34.77 37.03
C PRO A 622 42.07 35.89 35.98
N ASP A 623 43.20 36.00 35.28
CA ASP A 623 43.39 36.88 34.14
C ASP A 623 43.35 36.05 32.86
N GLN A 624 44.24 35.07 32.73
CA GLN A 624 44.16 34.05 31.69
C GLN A 624 43.93 32.66 32.28
N ILE A 625 43.12 31.86 31.59
CA ILE A 625 42.87 30.46 31.92
C ILE A 625 43.06 29.57 30.69
N LYS A 626 43.47 28.31 30.91
CA LYS A 626 43.53 27.27 29.88
C LYS A 626 42.75 26.02 30.33
N PHE A 627 41.96 25.47 29.42
CA PHE A 627 41.26 24.20 29.64
C PHE A 627 41.12 23.40 28.34
N PRO A 628 41.01 22.06 28.40
CA PRO A 628 40.84 21.24 27.21
C PRO A 628 39.44 21.42 26.63
N LEU A 629 39.35 21.52 25.30
CA LEU A 629 38.10 21.35 24.57
C LEU A 629 37.84 19.84 24.44
N VAL A 630 37.05 19.30 25.35
CA VAL A 630 36.78 17.86 25.43
C VAL A 630 36.04 17.36 24.18
N ALA A 631 36.22 16.08 23.84
CA ALA A 631 35.69 15.49 22.61
C ALA A 631 34.17 15.66 22.44
N GLY A 632 33.40 15.58 23.53
CA GLY A 632 31.94 15.82 23.49
C GLY A 632 31.57 17.25 23.10
N ALA A 633 32.34 18.25 23.55
CA ALA A 633 32.12 19.65 23.22
C ALA A 633 32.64 19.99 21.81
N LEU A 634 33.74 19.37 21.37
CA LEU A 634 34.22 19.49 19.99
C LEU A 634 33.20 18.95 18.96
N ALA A 635 32.55 17.83 19.31
CA ALA A 635 31.56 17.16 18.48
C ALA A 635 30.17 17.82 18.46
N ASP A 636 29.93 18.84 19.31
CA ASP A 636 28.66 19.58 19.31
C ASP A 636 28.50 20.31 17.95
N GLU A 637 27.44 19.96 17.22
CA GLU A 637 27.16 20.49 15.86
C GLU A 637 26.94 22.00 15.89
N ASP A 638 26.34 22.48 16.98
CA ASP A 638 26.09 23.90 17.22
C ASP A 638 27.27 24.60 17.89
N GLY A 639 28.38 23.92 18.21
CA GLY A 639 29.58 24.52 18.79
C GLY A 639 29.42 25.05 20.23
N TYR A 640 28.56 24.45 21.05
CA TYR A 640 28.44 24.81 22.47
C TYR A 640 29.41 24.03 23.36
N VAL A 641 30.10 24.75 24.23
CA VAL A 641 31.00 24.22 25.26
C VAL A 641 30.38 24.51 26.63
N PRO A 642 29.94 23.50 27.39
CA PRO A 642 29.37 23.73 28.71
C PRO A 642 30.46 24.04 29.74
N LEU A 643 30.24 25.12 30.48
CA LEU A 643 31.14 25.65 31.51
C LEU A 643 30.33 25.99 32.76
N HIS A 644 31.03 26.15 33.88
CA HIS A 644 30.46 26.61 35.14
C HIS A 644 31.32 27.75 35.67
N VAL A 645 30.68 28.86 36.05
CA VAL A 645 31.38 30.08 36.47
C VAL A 645 30.93 30.52 37.85
N PHE A 646 31.86 31.11 38.59
CA PHE A 646 31.58 31.81 39.84
C PHE A 646 31.92 33.29 39.71
N VAL A 647 30.95 34.18 39.98
CA VAL A 647 31.13 35.64 39.94
C VAL A 647 30.74 36.27 41.29
N PRO A 648 31.71 36.70 42.14
CA PRO A 648 31.44 37.10 43.52
C PRO A 648 30.52 38.31 43.65
N VAL A 649 30.63 39.28 42.73
CA VAL A 649 29.77 40.46 42.73
C VAL A 649 28.28 40.10 42.61
N MET A 650 27.98 39.00 41.93
CA MET A 650 26.60 38.51 41.77
C MET A 650 26.15 37.73 43.00
N GLU A 651 27.05 36.93 43.58
CA GLU A 651 26.80 36.20 44.83
C GLU A 651 26.45 37.14 45.98
N ASP A 652 27.11 38.30 46.05
CA ASP A 652 26.84 39.35 47.04
C ASP A 652 25.50 40.08 46.82
N ILE A 653 25.00 40.14 45.59
CA ILE A 653 23.70 40.74 45.28
C ILE A 653 22.57 39.79 45.68
N SER A 654 22.73 38.49 45.41
CA SER A 654 21.80 37.44 45.78
C SER A 654 22.55 36.12 45.87
N GLU A 655 22.46 35.44 47.02
CA GLU A 655 23.03 34.11 47.23
C GLU A 655 22.61 33.15 46.10
N GLY A 656 23.56 32.44 45.52
CA GLY A 656 23.40 31.55 44.36
C GLY A 656 23.34 32.23 42.99
N ALA A 657 23.36 33.56 42.91
CA ALA A 657 23.37 34.26 41.61
C ALA A 657 24.77 34.34 40.99
N GLY A 658 25.83 34.14 41.79
CA GLY A 658 27.21 34.10 41.29
C GLY A 658 27.63 32.74 40.75
N ASP A 659 27.03 31.66 41.25
CA ASP A 659 27.35 30.27 40.93
C ASP A 659 26.40 29.75 39.82
N GLN A 660 26.86 29.69 38.56
CA GLN A 660 25.98 29.45 37.41
C GLN A 660 26.62 28.61 36.31
N ASP A 661 25.82 27.72 35.71
CA ASP A 661 26.13 27.05 34.45
C ASP A 661 25.97 28.01 33.27
N VAL A 662 26.92 27.97 32.35
CA VAL A 662 26.95 28.79 31.13
C VAL A 662 27.42 27.95 29.95
N LEU A 663 27.14 28.41 28.73
CA LEU A 663 27.64 27.80 27.51
C LEU A 663 28.54 28.79 26.78
N LEU A 664 29.77 28.42 26.51
CA LEU A 664 30.60 29.12 25.54
C LEU A 664 30.22 28.66 24.13
N LYS A 665 29.64 29.56 23.34
CA LYS A 665 29.31 29.31 21.93
C LYS A 665 30.50 29.70 21.06
N LEU A 666 31.15 28.72 20.47
CA LEU A 666 32.21 28.94 19.50
C LEU A 666 31.61 29.13 18.10
N ASP A 667 32.10 30.13 17.37
CA ASP A 667 31.76 30.34 15.96
C ASP A 667 32.86 29.76 15.07
N TRP A 668 32.68 28.49 14.69
CA TRP A 668 33.61 27.77 13.82
C TRP A 668 33.80 28.41 12.44
N SER A 669 32.88 29.27 11.98
CA SER A 669 33.06 30.00 10.72
C SER A 669 34.14 31.08 10.78
N THR A 670 34.53 31.48 11.99
CA THR A 670 35.59 32.47 12.25
C THR A 670 36.96 31.84 12.44
N LEU A 671 37.06 30.50 12.37
CA LEU A 671 38.28 29.76 12.60
C LEU A 671 39.37 30.21 11.61
N LYS A 672 40.50 30.63 12.16
CA LYS A 672 41.63 31.12 11.38
C LYS A 672 42.94 30.69 12.02
N GLU A 673 43.87 30.20 11.20
CA GLU A 673 45.25 29.92 11.63
C GLU A 673 45.97 31.23 12.00
N THR A 674 46.69 31.22 13.12
CA THR A 674 47.45 32.37 13.63
C THR A 674 48.68 31.90 14.40
N THR A 675 49.30 32.77 15.20
CA THR A 675 50.51 32.48 16.00
C THR A 675 50.29 32.83 17.46
N GLU A 676 51.15 32.33 18.36
CA GLU A 676 51.12 32.70 19.80
C GLU A 676 51.21 34.21 20.04
N ASP A 677 51.88 34.96 19.16
CA ASP A 677 52.08 36.42 19.27
C ASP A 677 50.92 37.25 18.65
N ASP A 678 49.74 36.67 18.41
CA ASP A 678 48.58 37.42 17.90
C ASP A 678 48.19 38.53 18.88
N PRO A 679 48.14 39.81 18.47
CA PRO A 679 47.83 40.92 19.37
C PRO A 679 46.43 40.82 19.99
N ASN A 680 45.51 40.03 19.41
CA ASN A 680 44.19 39.79 19.99
C ASN A 680 44.22 38.87 21.22
N PHE A 681 45.35 38.22 21.51
CA PHE A 681 45.54 37.37 22.70
C PHE A 681 46.29 38.07 23.85
N GLU A 682 46.71 39.32 23.66
CA GLU A 682 47.34 40.11 24.73
C GLU A 682 46.31 40.46 25.82
N PRO A 683 46.60 40.19 27.11
CA PRO A 683 45.72 40.60 28.20
C PRO A 683 45.41 42.08 28.16
N GLU A 684 44.15 42.42 28.39
CA GLU A 684 43.76 43.83 28.55
C GLU A 684 44.54 44.48 29.71
N LYS A 685 44.82 45.78 29.58
CA LYS A 685 45.48 46.52 30.66
C LYS A 685 44.55 46.55 31.89
N PRO A 686 45.09 46.44 33.11
CA PRO A 686 44.30 46.56 34.34
C PRO A 686 43.36 47.77 34.32
N VAL A 687 42.07 47.54 34.59
CA VAL A 687 41.06 48.60 34.63
C VAL A 687 41.20 49.37 35.96
N GLU A 688 41.69 50.61 35.91
CA GLU A 688 41.79 51.49 37.08
C GLU A 688 40.41 52.11 37.41
N GLN A 689 39.83 51.72 38.55
CA GLN A 689 38.53 52.25 39.01
C GLN A 689 38.65 53.69 39.55
N SER A 690 37.69 54.57 39.22
CA SER A 690 37.63 55.90 39.84
C SER A 690 37.44 55.85 41.36
N PRO A 691 37.97 56.82 42.14
CA PRO A 691 37.57 56.99 43.53
C PRO A 691 36.07 57.34 43.66
N ALA A 692 35.51 57.17 44.87
CA ALA A 692 34.16 57.65 45.17
C ALA A 692 34.07 59.18 45.03
N VAL A 693 32.97 59.67 44.48
CA VAL A 693 32.71 61.09 44.18
C VAL A 693 31.78 61.70 45.22
N ASP A 694 32.22 62.78 45.85
CA ASP A 694 31.38 63.71 46.60
C ASP A 694 31.80 65.15 46.27
N TYR A 695 31.23 65.71 45.19
CA TYR A 695 31.63 66.99 44.60
C TYR A 695 30.49 68.01 44.68
N THR A 696 30.81 69.27 45.00
CA THR A 696 29.86 70.40 44.93
C THR A 696 30.47 71.50 44.08
N ASP A 697 29.79 71.87 42.99
CA ASP A 697 30.22 72.98 42.15
C ASP A 697 30.03 74.32 42.88
N ALA A 698 31.12 75.08 43.00
CA ALA A 698 31.14 76.31 43.78
C ALA A 698 30.33 77.45 43.15
N VAL A 699 30.07 77.40 41.83
CA VAL A 699 29.40 78.47 41.08
C VAL A 699 27.88 78.27 41.06
N THR A 700 27.44 77.08 40.70
CA THR A 700 26.02 76.71 40.55
C THR A 700 25.42 76.16 41.83
N GLY A 701 26.25 75.67 42.76
CA GLY A 701 25.83 75.00 43.98
C GLY A 701 25.32 73.56 43.78
N VAL A 702 25.37 73.03 42.55
CA VAL A 702 24.96 71.66 42.27
C VAL A 702 25.94 70.68 42.90
N LYS A 703 25.41 69.71 43.65
CA LYS A 703 26.21 68.63 44.25
C LYS A 703 26.01 67.32 43.48
N VAL A 704 27.10 66.61 43.20
CA VAL A 704 27.16 65.33 42.50
C VAL A 704 27.84 64.30 43.39
N SER A 705 27.20 63.16 43.61
CA SER A 705 27.73 62.06 44.44
C SER A 705 27.59 60.71 43.73
N ALA A 706 28.64 59.91 43.76
CA ALA A 706 28.71 58.56 43.17
C ALA A 706 29.71 57.68 43.94
N ASP A 707 29.49 56.36 43.91
CA ASP A 707 30.39 55.39 44.57
C ASP A 707 31.68 55.14 43.79
N LYS A 708 32.65 54.46 44.41
CA LYS A 708 33.93 54.08 43.76
C LYS A 708 33.63 53.18 42.54
N GLY A 709 34.29 53.45 41.40
CA GLY A 709 34.11 52.67 40.17
C GLY A 709 32.90 53.05 39.32
N VAL A 710 32.12 54.08 39.68
CA VAL A 710 31.03 54.59 38.83
C VAL A 710 31.57 55.32 37.59
N PHE A 711 32.81 55.81 37.62
CA PHE A 711 33.49 56.42 36.49
C PHE A 711 34.81 55.70 36.22
N ASP A 712 35.35 55.90 35.03
CA ASP A 712 36.74 55.58 34.74
C ASP A 712 37.66 56.64 35.40
N GLU A 713 38.91 56.27 35.69
CA GLU A 713 39.87 57.25 36.21
C GLU A 713 40.12 58.40 35.21
N GLY A 714 40.23 59.63 35.73
CA GLY A 714 40.48 60.81 34.90
C GLY A 714 39.24 61.45 34.26
N VAL A 715 38.04 60.91 34.51
CA VAL A 715 36.78 61.55 34.10
C VAL A 715 36.59 62.90 34.78
N GLN A 716 36.13 63.88 34.01
CA GLN A 716 35.88 65.26 34.42
C GLN A 716 34.38 65.50 34.54
N ILE A 717 33.96 66.12 35.66
CA ILE A 717 32.57 66.54 35.86
C ILE A 717 32.41 67.97 35.33
N VAL A 718 31.48 68.18 34.40
CA VAL A 718 31.18 69.49 33.83
C VAL A 718 29.77 69.90 34.24
N ILE A 719 29.67 71.05 34.93
CA ILE A 719 28.39 71.63 35.35
C ILE A 719 28.34 73.09 34.90
N SER A 720 27.34 73.42 34.10
CA SER A 720 27.14 74.77 33.56
C SER A 720 25.75 75.30 33.88
N GLY A 721 25.67 76.51 34.44
CA GLY A 721 24.41 77.23 34.57
C GLY A 721 24.07 77.99 33.29
N ILE A 722 22.95 77.68 32.65
CA ILE A 722 22.52 78.33 31.41
C ILE A 722 21.50 79.43 31.72
N THR A 723 21.77 80.66 31.25
CA THR A 723 20.96 81.85 31.58
C THR A 723 20.47 82.63 30.36
N LYS A 724 20.96 82.32 29.16
CA LYS A 724 20.58 82.93 27.87
C LYS A 724 21.11 82.08 26.72
N GLY A 725 20.57 82.26 25.51
CA GLY A 725 21.00 81.53 24.31
C GLY A 725 19.96 80.49 23.86
N ALA A 726 20.26 79.78 22.77
CA ALA A 726 19.32 78.88 22.12
C ALA A 726 18.72 77.85 23.08
N ASP A 727 19.54 77.22 23.92
CA ASP A 727 19.07 76.19 24.88
C ASP A 727 18.20 76.79 25.99
N TYR A 728 18.49 78.04 26.40
CA TYR A 728 17.64 78.77 27.33
C TYR A 728 16.30 79.14 26.69
N ASP A 729 16.30 79.57 25.44
CA ASP A 729 15.09 79.94 24.70
C ASP A 729 14.18 78.72 24.46
N VAL A 730 14.78 77.56 24.16
CA VAL A 730 14.07 76.27 24.11
C VAL A 730 13.44 75.97 25.47
N ALA A 731 14.20 76.06 26.58
CA ALA A 731 13.64 75.83 27.91
C ALA A 731 12.50 76.80 28.26
N VAL A 732 12.60 78.08 27.90
CA VAL A 732 11.52 79.08 28.08
C VAL A 732 10.25 78.65 27.33
N ALA A 733 10.38 78.19 26.09
CA ALA A 733 9.25 77.72 25.30
C ALA A 733 8.64 76.45 25.91
N SER A 734 9.48 75.47 26.22
CA SER A 734 9.08 74.14 26.70
C SER A 734 8.45 74.17 28.09
N LEU A 735 8.80 75.14 28.94
CA LEU A 735 8.29 75.25 30.32
C LEU A 735 7.15 76.26 30.48
N SER A 736 6.72 76.91 29.40
CA SER A 736 5.70 77.97 29.42
C SER A 736 4.34 77.54 30.02
N ASP A 737 4.01 76.26 29.93
CA ASP A 737 2.83 75.61 30.51
C ASP A 737 3.01 75.14 31.96
N VAL A 738 4.25 75.10 32.48
CA VAL A 738 4.58 74.61 33.82
C VAL A 738 4.83 75.76 34.79
N GLY A 739 5.67 76.73 34.42
CA GLY A 739 6.08 77.82 35.29
C GLY A 739 7.22 78.62 34.67
N LYS A 740 7.24 79.94 34.90
CA LYS A 740 8.22 80.86 34.31
C LYS A 740 9.46 81.10 35.18
N LYS A 741 9.41 80.79 36.49
CA LYS A 741 10.58 80.78 37.37
C LYS A 741 11.30 79.44 37.26
N PHE A 742 12.46 79.43 36.63
CA PHE A 742 13.32 78.26 36.56
C PHE A 742 14.82 78.60 36.52
N LYS A 743 15.65 77.64 36.93
CA LYS A 743 17.09 77.61 36.69
C LYS A 743 17.41 76.45 35.75
N LEU A 744 18.27 76.71 34.76
CA LEU A 744 18.68 75.72 33.77
C LEU A 744 20.14 75.35 34.01
N TYR A 745 20.41 74.05 34.05
CA TYR A 745 21.73 73.47 34.27
C TYR A 745 22.02 72.50 33.13
N GLU A 746 23.25 72.47 32.66
CA GLU A 746 23.77 71.41 31.82
C GLU A 746 24.80 70.65 32.64
N ILE A 747 24.64 69.34 32.69
CA ILE A 747 25.55 68.44 33.40
C ILE A 747 25.91 67.33 32.43
N HIS A 748 27.21 67.08 32.26
CA HIS A 748 27.77 65.97 31.50
C HIS A 748 29.16 65.61 32.03
N PHE A 749 29.73 64.51 31.54
CA PHE A 749 31.04 64.03 31.96
C PHE A 749 31.95 63.85 30.75
N GLU A 750 33.23 64.19 30.88
CA GLU A 750 34.21 64.09 29.79
C GLU A 750 35.40 63.22 30.21
N ASN A 751 35.93 62.40 29.30
CA ASN A 751 37.21 61.70 29.55
C ASN A 751 38.42 62.65 29.38
N ALA A 752 39.65 62.13 29.52
CA ALA A 752 40.88 62.92 29.40
C ALA A 752 41.04 63.66 28.06
N ASP A 753 40.42 63.15 26.99
CA ASP A 753 40.45 63.71 25.63
C ASP A 753 39.34 64.73 25.37
N GLY A 754 38.43 64.95 26.33
CA GLY A 754 37.29 65.87 26.21
C GLY A 754 36.10 65.27 25.46
N VAL A 755 36.03 63.94 25.36
CA VAL A 755 34.89 63.23 24.77
C VAL A 755 33.85 62.95 25.87
N GLU A 756 32.59 63.21 25.58
CA GLU A 756 31.50 62.95 26.53
C GLU A 756 31.36 61.44 26.80
N VAL A 757 31.31 61.08 28.08
CA VAL A 757 31.17 59.70 28.56
C VAL A 757 29.98 59.57 29.52
N GLN A 758 29.36 58.40 29.53
CA GLN A 758 28.29 58.09 30.48
C GLN A 758 28.87 57.35 31.69
N PRO A 759 28.32 57.53 32.90
CA PRO A 759 28.77 56.79 34.07
C PRO A 759 28.45 55.29 33.94
N ASN A 760 29.34 54.45 34.46
CA ASN A 760 29.17 53.00 34.57
C ASN A 760 28.11 52.61 35.64
N GLY A 761 27.64 53.59 36.43
CA GLY A 761 26.64 53.41 37.49
C GLY A 761 25.68 54.59 37.65
N THR A 762 24.83 54.55 38.68
CA THR A 762 23.94 55.69 39.02
C THR A 762 24.70 56.80 39.73
N VAL A 763 24.35 58.03 39.41
CA VAL A 763 24.90 59.23 40.04
C VAL A 763 23.75 59.98 40.72
N THR A 764 23.99 60.42 41.96
CA THR A 764 23.04 61.24 42.72
C THR A 764 23.37 62.72 42.52
N VAL A 765 22.42 63.49 42.01
CA VAL A 765 22.56 64.93 41.76
C VAL A 765 21.61 65.70 42.68
N TYR A 766 22.14 66.72 43.33
CA TYR A 766 21.43 67.61 44.23
C TYR A 766 21.41 69.01 43.62
N TYR A 767 20.23 69.43 43.16
CA TYR A 767 20.02 70.76 42.59
C TYR A 767 19.61 71.74 43.69
N PRO A 768 20.38 72.81 43.94
CA PRO A 768 20.05 73.75 45.02
C PRO A 768 18.75 74.49 44.72
N ILE A 769 17.83 74.53 45.68
CA ILE A 769 16.58 75.28 45.53
C ILE A 769 16.88 76.77 45.78
N PRO A 770 16.64 77.66 44.80
CA PRO A 770 16.98 79.07 44.95
C PRO A 770 16.12 79.76 46.02
N ALA A 771 16.70 80.72 46.74
CA ALA A 771 15.97 81.52 47.72
C ALA A 771 14.78 82.26 47.07
N GLY A 772 13.60 82.13 47.67
CA GLY A 772 12.36 82.71 47.14
C GLY A 772 11.58 81.80 46.17
N TYR A 773 11.98 80.54 46.04
CA TYR A 773 11.17 79.47 45.44
C TYR A 773 10.28 78.82 46.50
N ASP A 774 9.11 78.33 46.09
CA ASP A 774 8.25 77.49 46.94
C ASP A 774 8.69 76.02 46.88
N GLU A 775 9.31 75.54 47.96
CA GLU A 775 9.86 74.18 48.08
C GLU A 775 8.82 73.08 47.85
N ASP A 776 7.54 73.31 48.16
CA ASP A 776 6.47 72.32 47.93
C ASP A 776 6.05 72.24 46.45
N ASN A 777 6.46 73.21 45.63
CA ASN A 777 6.06 73.36 44.24
C ASN A 777 7.24 73.30 43.25
N VAL A 778 8.44 72.95 43.69
CA VAL A 778 9.58 72.74 42.78
C VAL A 778 9.57 71.36 42.13
N VAL A 779 9.88 71.33 40.84
CA VAL A 779 10.01 70.11 40.04
C VAL A 779 11.19 70.23 39.08
N LEU A 780 11.85 69.11 38.78
CA LEU A 780 12.93 69.06 37.82
C LEU A 780 12.44 68.46 36.49
N TYR A 781 12.74 69.12 35.38
CA TYR A 781 12.52 68.60 34.04
C TYR A 781 13.85 68.44 33.31
N ARG A 782 14.03 67.33 32.59
CA ARG A 782 15.04 67.24 31.53
C ARG A 782 14.47 67.87 30.27
N ILE A 783 15.23 68.76 29.63
CA ILE A 783 14.91 69.31 28.32
C ILE A 783 15.61 68.43 27.30
N ASN A 784 14.84 67.77 26.43
CA ASN A 784 15.38 66.91 25.39
C ASN A 784 15.79 67.75 24.16
N GLU A 785 16.71 67.23 23.34
CA GLU A 785 17.21 67.93 22.15
C GLU A 785 16.12 68.32 21.13
N ASP A 786 15.00 67.58 21.11
CA ASP A 786 13.83 67.85 20.27
C ASP A 786 12.92 68.98 20.81
N GLY A 787 13.30 69.61 21.92
CA GLY A 787 12.55 70.67 22.61
C GLY A 787 11.42 70.15 23.49
N THR A 788 11.22 68.84 23.63
CA THR A 788 10.27 68.27 24.59
C THR A 788 10.84 68.27 26.01
N LYS A 789 9.99 68.09 27.03
CA LYS A 789 10.39 68.02 28.44
C LYS A 789 9.99 66.69 29.07
N THR A 790 10.87 66.12 29.88
CA THR A 790 10.63 64.89 30.64
C THR A 790 10.68 65.19 32.13
N LEU A 791 9.63 64.86 32.88
CA LEU A 791 9.62 65.04 34.33
C LEU A 791 10.62 64.07 34.97
N VAL A 792 11.54 64.61 35.76
CA VAL A 792 12.54 63.84 36.50
C VAL A 792 12.11 63.78 37.95
N LYS A 793 11.69 62.59 38.40
CA LYS A 793 11.23 62.39 39.78
C LYS A 793 12.40 62.49 40.75
N GLY A 794 12.27 63.37 41.73
CA GLY A 794 13.21 63.52 42.83
C GLY A 794 12.51 63.84 44.15
N THR A 795 13.30 64.07 45.18
CA THR A 795 12.84 64.41 46.53
C THR A 795 13.48 65.71 47.01
N VAL A 796 12.71 66.58 47.66
CA VAL A 796 13.27 67.76 48.33
C VAL A 796 13.87 67.34 49.67
N GLU A 797 15.16 67.61 49.87
CA GLU A 797 15.90 67.27 51.09
C GLU A 797 16.97 68.34 51.36
N ASN A 798 16.99 68.92 52.57
CA ASN A 798 18.01 69.87 53.04
C ASN A 798 18.28 71.07 52.10
N GLY A 799 17.25 71.63 51.46
CA GLY A 799 17.37 72.77 50.54
C GLY A 799 17.78 72.40 49.11
N PHE A 800 17.79 71.11 48.77
CA PHE A 800 18.08 70.60 47.43
C PHE A 800 16.92 69.77 46.87
N TYR A 801 16.77 69.77 45.54
CA TYR A 801 16.01 68.77 44.81
C TYR A 801 16.96 67.62 44.41
N LYS A 802 16.82 66.47 45.07
CA LYS A 802 17.69 65.30 44.92
C LYS A 802 17.15 64.33 43.88
N VAL A 803 18.01 63.92 42.95
CA VAL A 803 17.69 62.99 41.86
C VAL A 803 18.78 61.92 41.75
N ILE A 804 18.38 60.68 41.42
CA ILE A 804 19.29 59.59 41.08
C ILE A 804 19.09 59.29 39.59
N THR A 805 20.15 59.39 38.79
CA THR A 805 20.08 59.24 37.32
C THR A 805 21.34 58.60 36.73
N LYS A 806 21.21 58.02 35.53
CA LYS A 806 22.32 57.51 34.70
C LYS A 806 22.52 58.31 33.41
N SER A 807 21.62 59.25 33.13
CA SER A 807 21.64 60.08 31.93
C SER A 807 21.79 61.55 32.31
N PHE A 808 22.56 62.28 31.52
CA PHE A 808 23.03 63.62 31.83
C PHE A 808 22.85 64.49 30.58
N SER A 809 22.35 65.71 30.77
CA SER A 809 21.89 66.62 29.71
C SER A 809 21.49 67.97 30.34
N THR A 810 20.61 68.72 29.69
CA THR A 810 20.05 69.97 30.18
C THR A 810 18.85 69.72 31.12
N TYR A 811 18.93 70.22 32.34
CA TYR A 811 17.93 70.09 33.41
C TYR A 811 17.44 71.45 33.89
N ALA A 812 16.12 71.61 33.94
CA ALA A 812 15.44 72.79 34.45
C ALA A 812 14.78 72.52 35.79
N LEU A 813 15.20 73.23 36.85
CA LEU A 813 14.50 73.25 38.14
C LEU A 813 13.48 74.39 38.12
N VAL A 814 12.20 74.06 38.22
CA VAL A 814 11.07 74.97 37.95
C VAL A 814 10.13 75.05 39.16
N GLU A 815 9.70 76.26 39.54
CA GLU A 815 8.58 76.46 40.47
C GLU A 815 7.26 76.37 39.67
N LYS A 816 6.48 75.31 39.93
CA LYS A 816 5.23 75.04 39.23
C LYS A 816 4.19 76.13 39.50
N GLY A 817 3.50 76.57 38.44
CA GLY A 817 2.46 77.60 38.51
C GLY A 817 2.98 79.03 38.59
N SER A 818 4.30 79.24 38.56
CA SER A 818 4.89 80.58 38.62
C SER A 818 4.61 81.40 37.35
N THR A 819 4.15 82.64 37.53
CA THR A 819 3.73 83.52 36.41
C THR A 819 4.76 84.57 36.01
N ILE A 820 5.82 84.72 36.80
CA ILE A 820 6.95 85.64 36.58
C ILE A 820 8.22 84.87 36.21
N THR A 821 9.17 85.50 35.53
CA THR A 821 10.45 84.85 35.21
C THR A 821 11.39 84.79 36.41
N ASP A 822 12.39 83.91 36.39
CA ASP A 822 13.41 83.85 37.45
C ASP A 822 14.17 85.18 37.61
N ALA A 823 14.48 85.84 36.49
CA ALA A 823 15.08 87.18 36.49
C ALA A 823 14.18 88.23 37.15
N GLN A 824 12.86 88.17 36.91
CA GLN A 824 11.88 89.03 37.60
C GLN A 824 11.80 88.71 39.09
N ASN A 825 11.86 87.43 39.47
CA ASN A 825 11.87 87.00 40.86
C ASN A 825 13.12 87.52 41.60
N THR A 826 14.30 87.40 40.97
CA THR A 826 15.56 87.88 41.56
C THR A 826 15.55 89.40 41.77
N GLN A 827 14.98 90.17 40.83
CA GLN A 827 14.78 91.62 41.01
C GLN A 827 13.76 91.94 42.12
N ASN A 828 12.70 91.14 42.27
CA ASN A 828 11.70 91.32 43.33
C ASN A 828 12.26 91.03 44.73
N VAL A 829 13.09 89.98 44.88
CA VAL A 829 13.74 89.63 46.15
C VAL A 829 14.81 90.68 46.52
N ALA A 830 15.56 91.20 45.54
CA ALA A 830 16.60 92.22 45.76
C ALA A 830 16.04 93.59 46.20
N ASN A 831 14.84 93.96 45.75
CA ASN A 831 14.19 95.23 46.12
C ASN A 831 13.46 95.19 47.48
N GLY A 832 13.46 94.05 48.19
CA GLY A 832 12.66 93.81 49.39
C GLY A 832 13.40 93.69 50.72
N ASN A 833 14.74 93.73 50.80
CA ASN A 833 15.46 93.54 52.08
C ASN A 833 16.77 94.35 52.23
N ASN A 834 16.90 94.95 53.41
CA ASN A 834 18.01 95.80 53.88
C ASN A 834 19.13 94.93 54.51
N GLY A 835 20.23 94.71 53.78
CA GLY A 835 21.58 94.40 54.30
C GLY A 835 21.80 93.13 55.16
N ASN A 836 22.15 92.00 54.52
CA ASN A 836 23.19 91.04 55.00
C ASN A 836 23.54 90.07 53.85
N THR A 837 24.65 90.30 53.15
CA THR A 837 25.05 89.54 51.95
C THR A 837 26.24 88.64 52.25
N ASN A 838 25.98 87.34 52.47
CA ASN A 838 27.01 86.30 52.35
C ASN A 838 26.40 85.02 51.76
N ILE A 839 25.71 85.18 50.62
CA ILE A 839 25.19 84.12 49.77
C ILE A 839 25.57 84.52 48.33
N PRO A 840 26.21 83.66 47.51
CA PRO A 840 26.65 84.03 46.16
C PRO A 840 25.45 84.44 45.28
N GLN A 841 25.53 85.61 44.66
CA GLN A 841 24.52 86.07 43.70
C GLN A 841 24.79 85.43 42.34
N THR A 842 23.79 84.72 41.79
CA THR A 842 23.85 84.18 40.42
C THR A 842 23.67 85.32 39.42
N GLY A 843 24.71 85.65 38.64
CA GLY A 843 24.58 86.67 37.60
C GLY A 843 25.84 87.41 37.12
N ASP A 844 27.06 87.05 37.51
CA ASP A 844 28.26 87.69 36.93
C ASP A 844 28.77 86.91 35.70
N SER A 845 28.90 87.62 34.58
CA SER A 845 29.23 87.06 33.27
C SER A 845 30.72 87.17 32.98
N SER A 846 31.45 86.11 33.29
CA SER A 846 32.68 85.78 32.57
C SER A 846 32.74 84.26 32.45
N ASN A 847 32.73 83.75 31.20
CA ASN A 847 32.83 82.31 30.92
C ASN A 847 34.13 81.77 31.53
N VAL A 848 34.01 81.07 32.64
CA VAL A 848 35.06 80.22 33.22
C VAL A 848 34.41 78.87 33.46
N THR A 849 34.55 77.95 32.49
CA THR A 849 34.20 76.55 32.69
C THR A 849 35.18 75.98 33.71
N VAL A 850 34.68 75.63 34.88
CA VAL A 850 35.46 75.04 35.96
C VAL A 850 35.30 73.52 35.85
N PHE A 851 36.41 72.80 35.68
CA PHE A 851 36.42 71.34 35.61
C PHE A 851 36.90 70.75 36.94
N ALA A 852 36.26 69.66 37.38
CA ALA A 852 36.73 68.82 38.47
C ALA A 852 37.29 67.51 37.91
N LEU A 853 38.60 67.29 38.03
CA LEU A 853 39.25 66.03 37.63
C LEU A 853 39.19 65.02 38.77
N LEU A 854 38.68 63.82 38.49
CA LEU A 854 38.74 62.68 39.40
C LEU A 854 40.11 62.01 39.29
N ALA A 855 40.94 62.12 40.33
CA ALA A 855 42.27 61.53 40.40
C ALA A 855 42.51 60.82 41.74
N LEU A 856 43.30 59.76 41.74
CA LEU A 856 43.75 59.07 42.96
C LEU A 856 44.71 59.95 43.78
N ALA A 857 44.30 60.36 44.99
CA ALA A 857 45.19 60.98 45.97
C ALA A 857 45.76 59.91 46.92
N ALA A 858 47.05 59.61 46.78
CA ALA A 858 47.75 58.70 47.68
C ALA A 858 47.75 59.25 49.13
N ALA A 859 47.07 58.54 50.03
CA ALA A 859 47.05 58.70 51.49
C ALA A 859 46.53 60.05 52.07
N GLY A 860 45.23 60.06 52.43
CA GLY A 860 44.66 60.93 53.48
C GLY A 860 44.04 62.26 53.01
N MET A 861 42.70 62.25 52.87
CA MET A 861 41.78 63.38 52.57
C MET A 861 41.88 64.05 51.19
N MET A 862 40.87 63.73 50.35
CA MET A 862 40.28 64.43 49.18
C MET A 862 41.17 65.32 48.30
N GLY A 863 41.37 64.90 47.03
CA GLY A 863 42.01 65.71 45.98
C GLY A 863 41.17 65.81 44.71
N VAL A 864 40.00 66.45 44.75
CA VAL A 864 39.40 67.00 43.51
C VAL A 864 40.23 68.21 43.10
N THR A 865 40.88 68.17 41.93
CA THR A 865 41.71 69.29 41.44
C THR A 865 40.94 70.15 40.45
N LEU A 866 40.92 71.47 40.67
CA LEU A 866 40.28 72.45 39.78
C LEU A 866 41.24 72.79 38.64
N VAL A 867 40.81 72.58 37.39
CA VAL A 867 41.59 72.92 36.19
C VAL A 867 40.79 73.89 35.32
N THR A 868 41.45 74.93 34.78
CA THR A 868 40.84 75.88 33.82
C THR A 868 41.53 75.76 32.46
N ARG A 869 40.76 75.50 31.38
CA ARG A 869 41.25 75.44 29.99
C ARG A 869 40.71 76.62 29.18
N LYS A 870 41.59 77.44 28.61
CA LYS A 870 41.22 78.51 27.65
C LYS A 870 41.04 77.91 26.25
N ARG A 871 39.83 77.99 25.68
CA ARG A 871 39.54 77.56 24.30
C ARG A 871 40.25 78.49 23.30
N LYS A 872 41.06 77.95 22.39
CA LYS A 872 41.64 78.68 21.24
C LYS A 872 40.52 79.01 20.26
N SER A 873 40.42 80.28 19.85
CA SER A 873 39.59 80.73 18.74
C SER A 873 40.25 80.32 17.42
N GLU A 874 39.53 79.59 16.57
CA GLU A 874 39.89 79.43 15.16
C GLU A 874 39.30 80.60 14.36
N GLU A 875 40.16 81.25 13.57
CA GLU A 875 39.81 82.33 12.65
C GLU A 875 39.09 81.78 11.41
N SER A 876 37.91 82.32 11.12
CA SER A 876 37.60 82.95 9.83
C SER A 876 36.48 83.98 10.00
#